data_AF-A0A1I6X389-F1
#
_entry.id   AF-A0A1I6X389-F1
#
_cell.length_a   1.000
_cell.length_b   1.000
_cell.length_c   1.000
_cell.angle_alpha   90.00
_cell.angle_beta   90.00
_cell.angle_gamma   90.00
#
_symmetry.space_group_name_H-M   'P 1'
#
loop_
_entity.id
_entity.type
_entity.pdbx_description
1 polymer ?
#
loop_
_entity_poly.entity_id
_entity_poly.type
_entity_poly.pdbx_seq_one_letter_code
_entity_poly.pdbx_strand_id
1 'polypeptide(L)'
;MGRLLISAPKSGSGKTLITMGLLALWKQQKKDLASYKCGPDYIDPMFHERVLGIPCRNLDSYLFGWQDVGEDLERVPADGVAVIEGAMGLYDGLGGGIPHSAYDLARRTHTPIVVVVPMDTDRPAEDLGELIKKDIAGQIKGFLCNRCNSEEAEAFREEMTAQYPALAYFGYLPKMDAGEFSSRHLGLVTAIEVTDFEARISAVCKQVESTINTDKLWEMAMEAEPLSQIPTLPAMRPTLETEPTCCRIGIASDEAFCFYYERSKEHLQAMGALLIPFSPLRDAHLPKDLDALYIGGGYPELYGKALEANESLRREIRQAIAYGIPTIAECGGFLYLQERLVAEDGTSYAMVGALPGESRKQEKLVRFGYCKLEPEANSILFSQGRSVEVHEFHYWDSTHNGEDIPVVKASKQQTWRCGYTSDHLYAGFPHIYLDRDRARHFVDAAMEYRSMKKWDSLAKPLRSLGRMETLINRVAGITHTLETDFSKPRLYVLCGDNGIIAEGVSQSDATVTAEVAYSLAKGESTVCHLAKHEGCEVIPVDVGMAAYTPREGIWDYSLGRGTKNFRWEAAMTWDQVLRAFSNGEELVLRAKEDGRDVLLLGEMGIGNTTTSSAMASVLLEMPVEEVTGRGAGLSDEGLQRKIHVIQEAIARHGHALTNPMDVLLFLGGFDIATLVGILFGAEKHHMPVILDGFITDVAALVACRMNPDVARVILPSHLSMEPACKKLYEALGLEPLITADMHLGEGSGAVMALGLYRTAMEVYHSGHTFEQLGIDAYTIQK
;
A
#
# COMPACT_ATOMS: atom_id res chain seq x y z
N MET A 1 18.18 -19.65 12.26
CA MET A 1 18.97 -18.53 11.72
C MET A 1 19.53 -17.72 12.87
N GLY A 2 20.79 -17.32 12.76
CA GLY A 2 21.41 -16.41 13.71
C GLY A 2 21.07 -14.95 13.43
N ARG A 3 21.18 -14.10 14.45
CA ARG A 3 20.98 -12.64 14.37
C ARG A 3 22.03 -11.95 15.23
N LEU A 4 22.56 -10.83 14.76
CA LEU A 4 23.52 -10.00 15.50
C LEU A 4 23.21 -8.52 15.25
N LEU A 5 23.02 -7.76 16.33
CA LEU A 5 22.86 -6.30 16.23
C LEU A 5 24.12 -5.59 16.72
N ILE A 6 24.72 -4.78 15.84
CA ILE A 6 25.87 -3.94 16.14
C ILE A 6 25.39 -2.51 16.38
N SER A 7 25.61 -2.00 17.59
CA SER A 7 25.15 -0.66 17.97
C SER A 7 26.22 0.11 18.74
N ALA A 8 25.91 1.33 19.17
CA ALA A 8 26.83 2.21 19.89
C ALA A 8 26.05 3.23 20.75
N PRO A 9 26.73 3.95 21.67
CA PRO A 9 26.10 5.03 22.43
C PRO A 9 25.56 6.17 21.56
N LYS A 10 26.23 6.47 20.44
CA LYS A 10 25.87 7.57 19.53
C LYS A 10 26.31 7.33 18.08
N SER A 11 25.80 8.17 17.18
CA SER A 11 26.30 8.29 15.80
C SER A 11 27.80 8.58 15.74
N GLY A 12 28.49 8.11 14.70
CA GLY A 12 29.92 8.38 14.51
C GLY A 12 30.85 7.54 15.38
N SER A 13 30.36 6.55 16.14
CA SER A 13 31.19 5.65 16.96
C SER A 13 31.93 4.55 16.17
N GLY A 14 31.70 4.45 14.85
CA GLY A 14 32.34 3.48 13.96
C GLY A 14 31.57 2.17 13.70
N LYS A 15 30.26 2.13 13.99
CA LYS A 15 29.37 0.97 13.74
C LYS A 15 29.49 0.43 12.31
N THR A 16 29.35 1.30 11.32
CA THR A 16 29.40 0.95 9.89
C THR A 16 30.74 0.34 9.51
N LEU A 17 31.86 0.88 10.00
CA LEU A 17 33.20 0.36 9.72
C LEU A 17 33.35 -1.09 10.21
N ILE A 18 32.94 -1.34 11.45
CA ILE A 18 33.00 -2.68 12.06
C ILE A 18 32.05 -3.64 11.36
N THR A 19 30.83 -3.18 11.05
CA THR A 19 29.84 -3.99 10.34
C THR A 19 30.36 -4.42 8.98
N MET A 20 30.88 -3.48 8.18
CA MET A 20 31.53 -3.78 6.90
C MET A 20 32.72 -4.74 7.04
N GLY A 21 33.56 -4.56 8.06
CA GLY A 21 34.69 -5.45 8.31
C GLY A 21 34.26 -6.89 8.61
N LEU A 22 33.22 -7.07 9.43
CA LEU A 22 32.64 -8.38 9.74
C LEU A 22 31.98 -9.01 8.51
N LEU A 23 31.19 -8.23 7.77
CA LEU A 23 30.55 -8.68 6.53
C LEU A 23 31.59 -9.13 5.49
N ALA A 24 32.66 -8.35 5.29
CA ALA A 24 33.74 -8.68 4.37
C ALA A 24 34.46 -9.98 4.78
N LEU A 25 34.79 -10.13 6.06
CA LEU A 25 35.49 -11.30 6.57
C LEU A 25 34.64 -12.56 6.46
N TRP A 26 33.38 -12.52 6.92
CA TRP A 26 32.50 -13.68 6.85
C TRP A 26 32.12 -14.04 5.40
N LYS A 27 32.06 -13.06 4.49
CA LYS A 27 31.94 -13.33 3.05
C LYS A 27 33.17 -14.06 2.50
N GLN A 28 34.40 -13.66 2.88
CA GLN A 28 35.62 -14.37 2.49
C GLN A 28 35.64 -15.81 3.02
N GLN A 29 35.08 -16.03 4.22
CA GLN A 29 34.89 -17.34 4.83
C GLN A 29 33.70 -18.12 4.24
N LYS A 30 33.00 -17.59 3.23
CA LYS A 30 31.84 -18.21 2.56
C LYS A 30 30.69 -18.55 3.51
N LYS A 31 30.47 -17.73 4.53
CA LYS A 31 29.33 -17.87 5.42
C LYS A 31 28.07 -17.27 4.79
N ASP A 32 26.91 -17.83 5.11
CA ASP A 32 25.62 -17.30 4.67
C ASP A 32 25.24 -16.07 5.48
N LEU A 33 25.05 -14.94 4.80
CA LEU A 33 24.85 -13.64 5.41
C LEU A 33 23.66 -12.93 4.79
N ALA A 34 22.93 -12.19 5.62
CA ALA A 34 22.09 -11.10 5.19
C ALA A 34 22.47 -9.86 5.98
N SER A 35 22.39 -8.70 5.35
CA SER A 35 22.71 -7.44 6.00
C SER A 35 21.50 -6.53 6.08
N TYR A 36 21.37 -5.88 7.23
CA TYR A 36 20.29 -4.98 7.52
C TYR A 36 20.78 -3.70 8.20
N LYS A 37 20.04 -2.62 7.98
CA LYS A 37 20.18 -1.36 8.70
C LYS A 37 18.89 -1.06 9.46
N CYS A 38 18.97 -0.84 10.76
CA CYS A 38 17.82 -0.38 11.54
C CYS A 38 17.46 1.07 11.14
N GLY A 39 16.17 1.38 11.00
CA GLY A 39 15.68 2.74 10.75
C GLY A 39 15.75 3.20 9.28
N PRO A 40 15.43 4.48 9.00
CA PRO A 40 15.11 4.99 7.67
C PRO A 40 16.36 5.58 6.99
N ASP A 41 17.42 4.79 6.91
CA ASP A 41 18.72 5.17 6.35
C ASP A 41 18.90 4.62 4.93
N TYR A 42 19.49 5.40 4.03
CA TYR A 42 19.79 5.00 2.66
C TYR A 42 21.29 4.85 2.39
N ILE A 43 22.14 5.48 3.20
CA ILE A 43 23.58 5.60 2.93
C ILE A 43 24.31 4.35 3.42
N ASP A 44 24.12 3.99 4.69
CA ASP A 44 24.77 2.81 5.28
C ASP A 44 24.41 1.50 4.53
N PRO A 45 23.16 1.28 4.07
CA PRO A 45 22.82 0.16 3.20
C PRO A 45 23.65 0.06 1.91
N MET A 46 23.97 1.18 1.26
CA MET A 46 24.80 1.16 0.03
C MET A 46 26.21 0.65 0.29
N PHE A 47 26.77 0.96 1.46
CA PHE A 47 28.08 0.46 1.86
C PHE A 47 28.05 -1.06 2.11
N HIS A 48 27.01 -1.55 2.79
CA HIS A 48 26.81 -2.97 3.02
C HIS A 48 26.63 -3.74 1.70
N GLU A 49 25.82 -3.21 0.80
CA GLU A 49 25.59 -3.77 -0.53
C GLU A 49 26.89 -3.84 -1.33
N ARG A 50 27.71 -2.77 -1.30
CA ARG A 50 29.00 -2.77 -1.99
C ARG A 50 29.96 -3.84 -1.45
N VAL A 51 29.95 -4.09 -0.13
CA VAL A 51 30.77 -5.16 0.49
C VAL A 51 30.24 -6.55 0.12
N LEU A 52 28.94 -6.78 0.24
CA LEU A 52 28.35 -8.10 0.08
C LEU A 52 28.06 -8.48 -1.38
N GLY A 53 27.84 -7.50 -2.26
CA GLY A 53 27.35 -7.72 -3.62
C GLY A 53 25.89 -8.16 -3.69
N ILE A 54 25.16 -8.03 -2.58
CA ILE A 54 23.72 -8.28 -2.48
C ILE A 54 23.06 -7.10 -1.73
N PRO A 55 21.78 -6.77 -2.00
CA PRO A 55 21.12 -5.64 -1.37
C PRO A 55 21.09 -5.73 0.16
N CYS A 56 21.32 -4.58 0.81
CA CYS A 56 21.07 -4.39 2.25
C CYS A 56 19.64 -3.88 2.44
N ARG A 57 18.89 -4.45 3.39
CA ARG A 57 17.50 -4.06 3.67
C ARG A 57 17.41 -3.20 4.93
N ASN A 58 16.35 -2.43 5.04
CA ASN A 58 16.06 -1.69 6.26
C ASN A 58 15.17 -2.52 7.20
N LEU A 59 15.40 -2.40 8.50
CA LEU A 59 14.51 -2.90 9.54
C LEU A 59 13.98 -1.70 10.31
N ASP A 60 12.95 -1.06 9.74
CA ASP A 60 12.28 0.09 10.32
C ASP A 60 10.87 -0.29 10.76
N SER A 61 10.70 -0.53 12.05
CA SER A 61 9.39 -0.93 12.61
C SER A 61 8.36 0.20 12.64
N TYR A 62 8.76 1.46 12.41
CA TYR A 62 7.84 2.59 12.32
C TYR A 62 7.28 2.70 10.90
N LEU A 63 8.16 2.70 9.89
CA LEU A 63 7.75 2.82 8.49
C LEU A 63 7.17 1.50 7.93
N PHE A 64 7.78 0.36 8.25
CA PHE A 64 7.44 -0.92 7.61
C PHE A 64 6.47 -1.74 8.46
N GLY A 65 6.40 -1.44 9.76
CA GLY A 65 5.66 -2.24 10.72
C GLY A 65 6.37 -3.54 11.10
N TRP A 66 5.88 -4.20 12.15
CA TRP A 66 6.52 -5.39 12.71
C TRP A 66 6.40 -6.62 11.82
N GLN A 67 5.33 -6.73 11.04
CA GLN A 67 5.14 -7.86 10.15
C GLN A 67 6.23 -7.91 9.09
N ASP A 68 6.50 -6.78 8.44
CA ASP A 68 7.54 -6.69 7.43
C ASP A 68 8.93 -6.96 8.04
N VAL A 69 9.24 -6.35 9.19
CA VAL A 69 10.48 -6.65 9.93
C VAL A 69 10.66 -8.16 10.18
N GLY A 70 9.59 -8.87 10.54
CA GLY A 70 9.61 -10.33 10.74
C GLY A 70 9.89 -11.10 9.45
N GLU A 71 9.16 -10.79 8.38
CA GLU A 71 9.33 -11.40 7.06
C GLU A 71 10.76 -11.23 6.53
N ASP A 72 11.35 -10.05 6.71
CA ASP A 72 12.72 -9.78 6.25
C ASP A 72 13.76 -10.61 7.00
N LEU A 73 13.58 -10.77 8.32
CA LEU A 73 14.48 -11.59 9.12
C LEU A 73 14.31 -13.08 8.77
N GLU A 74 13.10 -13.58 8.53
CA GLU A 74 12.85 -14.99 8.17
C GLU A 74 13.45 -15.42 6.82
N ARG A 75 13.81 -14.47 5.96
CA ARG A 75 14.51 -14.76 4.69
C ARG A 75 15.93 -15.28 4.90
N VAL A 76 16.53 -15.06 6.07
CA VAL A 76 17.88 -15.53 6.35
C VAL A 76 17.90 -17.06 6.44
N PRO A 77 18.82 -17.75 5.74
CA PRO A 77 18.93 -19.21 5.83
C PRO A 77 19.06 -19.71 7.28
N ALA A 78 18.63 -20.95 7.52
CA ALA A 78 18.63 -21.53 8.88
C ALA A 78 20.02 -21.47 9.55
N ASP A 79 21.07 -21.69 8.79
CA ASP A 79 22.48 -21.66 9.23
C ASP A 79 23.18 -20.31 8.95
N GLY A 80 22.45 -19.34 8.40
CA GLY A 80 22.94 -18.00 8.10
C GLY A 80 22.73 -17.01 9.26
N VAL A 81 23.41 -15.86 9.18
CA VAL A 81 23.33 -14.78 10.17
C VAL A 81 22.81 -13.49 9.55
N ALA A 82 21.79 -12.89 10.19
CA ALA A 82 21.39 -11.51 9.94
C ALA A 82 22.32 -10.56 10.70
N VAL A 83 23.13 -9.78 9.98
CA VAL A 83 23.99 -8.74 10.57
C VAL A 83 23.28 -7.40 10.46
N ILE A 84 22.84 -6.88 11.60
CA ILE A 84 22.01 -5.68 11.71
C ILE A 84 22.85 -4.54 12.28
N GLU A 85 22.98 -3.45 11.54
CA GLU A 85 23.56 -2.22 12.08
C GLU A 85 22.48 -1.33 12.71
N GLY A 86 22.69 -0.86 13.92
CA GLY A 86 21.82 0.14 14.56
C GLY A 86 21.90 1.51 13.88
N ALA A 87 20.77 2.21 13.75
CA ALA A 87 20.78 3.65 13.48
C ALA A 87 21.15 4.42 14.76
N MET A 88 21.76 5.59 14.59
CA MET A 88 22.03 6.56 15.67
C MET A 88 22.68 5.93 16.92
N GLY A 89 22.25 6.31 18.13
CA GLY A 89 22.54 5.61 19.37
C GLY A 89 21.55 4.45 19.62
N LEU A 90 21.96 3.48 20.43
CA LEU A 90 21.21 2.25 20.69
C LEU A 90 19.74 2.47 21.09
N TYR A 91 19.47 3.51 21.88
CA TYR A 91 18.12 3.84 22.39
C TYR A 91 17.43 4.99 21.62
N ASP A 92 18.04 5.49 20.54
CA ASP A 92 17.55 6.64 19.80
C ASP A 92 16.48 6.20 18.79
N GLY A 93 15.24 6.12 19.24
CA GLY A 93 14.07 5.82 18.41
C GLY A 93 13.15 7.03 18.26
N LEU A 94 11.84 6.76 18.19
CA LEU A 94 10.81 7.77 18.00
C LEU A 94 10.87 8.85 19.08
N GLY A 95 11.04 10.12 18.67
CA GLY A 95 11.17 11.25 19.59
C GLY A 95 12.41 11.21 20.50
N GLY A 96 13.42 10.40 20.17
CA GLY A 96 14.61 10.19 21.00
C GLY A 96 14.39 9.23 22.17
N GLY A 97 13.29 8.45 22.15
CA GLY A 97 13.01 7.41 23.12
C GLY A 97 13.22 5.99 22.58
N ILE A 98 12.98 4.99 23.42
CA ILE A 98 13.16 3.56 23.06
C ILE A 98 12.27 3.07 21.91
N PRO A 99 10.98 3.44 21.79
CA PRO A 99 10.12 2.88 20.73
C PRO A 99 10.72 3.05 19.33
N HIS A 100 10.75 1.97 18.54
CA HIS A 100 11.34 1.96 17.19
C HIS A 100 12.86 2.24 17.12
N SER A 101 13.57 2.18 18.25
CA SER A 101 15.05 2.22 18.28
C SER A 101 15.67 0.87 17.93
N ALA A 102 16.98 0.85 17.70
CA ALA A 102 17.74 -0.39 17.54
C ALA A 102 17.60 -1.34 18.74
N TYR A 103 17.45 -0.80 19.97
CA TYR A 103 17.17 -1.61 21.15
C TYR A 103 15.76 -2.21 21.15
N ASP A 104 14.73 -1.47 20.74
CA ASP A 104 13.36 -2.03 20.69
C ASP A 104 13.26 -3.13 19.62
N LEU A 105 13.94 -2.95 18.49
CA LEU A 105 14.13 -4.00 17.47
C LEU A 105 14.78 -5.24 18.08
N ALA A 106 15.94 -5.09 18.72
CA ALA A 106 16.66 -6.20 19.33
C ALA A 106 15.83 -6.93 20.39
N ARG A 107 15.17 -6.17 21.27
CA ARG A 107 14.34 -6.71 22.35
C ARG A 107 13.17 -7.56 21.84
N ARG A 108 12.46 -7.12 20.80
CA ARG A 108 11.30 -7.83 20.25
C ARG A 108 11.68 -8.99 19.33
N THR A 109 12.84 -8.91 18.70
CA THR A 109 13.38 -9.96 17.81
C THR A 109 14.31 -10.95 18.54
N HIS A 110 14.49 -10.76 19.85
CA HIS A 110 15.45 -11.48 20.69
C HIS A 110 16.87 -11.52 20.06
N THR A 111 17.28 -10.40 19.46
CA THR A 111 18.56 -10.29 18.78
C THR A 111 19.65 -9.85 19.77
N PRO A 112 20.74 -10.60 19.93
CA PRO A 112 21.85 -10.21 20.80
C PRO A 112 22.57 -8.97 20.26
N ILE A 113 22.93 -8.07 21.18
CA ILE A 113 23.55 -6.78 20.89
C ILE A 113 25.02 -6.79 21.26
N VAL A 114 25.84 -6.26 20.36
CA VAL A 114 27.23 -5.89 20.62
C VAL A 114 27.40 -4.38 20.51
N VAL A 115 27.91 -3.78 21.57
CA VAL A 115 28.13 -2.33 21.63
C VAL A 115 29.56 -2.00 21.19
N VAL A 116 29.67 -1.15 20.18
CA VAL A 116 30.90 -0.51 19.74
C VAL A 116 31.18 0.69 20.66
N VAL A 117 32.28 0.61 21.40
CA VAL A 117 32.71 1.66 22.33
C VAL A 117 33.82 2.48 21.70
N PRO A 118 33.58 3.74 21.31
CA PRO A 118 34.64 4.63 20.85
C PRO A 118 35.51 5.03 22.05
N MET A 119 36.81 4.74 21.97
CA MET A 119 37.78 5.02 23.05
C MET A 119 38.37 6.43 22.95
N ASP A 120 38.09 7.17 21.87
CA ASP A 120 38.47 8.57 21.67
C ASP A 120 37.47 9.56 22.31
N THR A 121 36.78 9.15 23.37
CA THR A 121 35.82 9.97 24.13
C THR A 121 36.28 10.15 25.57
N ASP A 122 35.73 11.15 26.26
CA ASP A 122 36.18 11.48 27.62
C ASP A 122 35.81 10.40 28.66
N ARG A 123 34.72 9.64 28.46
CA ARG A 123 34.12 8.76 29.48
C ARG A 123 33.52 7.45 28.91
N PRO A 124 34.31 6.61 28.21
CA PRO A 124 33.81 5.41 27.52
C PRO A 124 33.19 4.37 28.47
N ALA A 125 33.70 4.24 29.70
CA ALA A 125 33.18 3.27 30.68
C ALA A 125 31.81 3.69 31.22
N GLU A 126 31.62 4.99 31.50
CA GLU A 126 30.34 5.54 31.92
C GLU A 126 29.29 5.40 30.81
N ASP A 127 29.66 5.73 29.56
CA ASP A 127 28.78 5.63 28.40
C ASP A 127 28.26 4.18 28.22
N LEU A 128 29.16 3.18 28.25
CA LEU A 128 28.76 1.77 28.17
C LEU A 128 27.93 1.33 29.39
N GLY A 129 28.36 1.73 30.59
CA GLY A 129 27.66 1.41 31.84
C GLY A 129 26.23 1.97 31.87
N GLU A 130 25.98 3.16 31.33
CA GLU A 130 24.65 3.72 31.17
C GLU A 130 23.78 2.92 30.21
N LEU A 131 24.34 2.44 29.10
CA LEU A 131 23.59 1.61 28.16
C LEU A 131 23.17 0.28 28.80
N ILE A 132 24.08 -0.37 29.54
CA ILE A 132 23.81 -1.63 30.24
C ILE A 132 22.75 -1.45 31.31
N LYS A 133 22.80 -0.36 32.08
CA LYS A 133 21.78 -0.07 33.11
C LYS A 133 20.37 0.11 32.55
N LYS A 134 20.25 0.56 31.29
CA LYS A 134 18.97 0.72 30.58
C LYS A 134 18.48 -0.58 29.92
N ASP A 135 19.34 -1.59 29.82
CA ASP A 135 19.02 -2.87 29.19
C ASP A 135 18.29 -3.82 30.15
N ILE A 136 17.00 -3.57 30.33
CA ILE A 136 16.14 -4.38 31.20
C ILE A 136 15.96 -5.81 30.66
N ALA A 137 16.07 -6.00 29.34
CA ALA A 137 15.84 -7.28 28.69
C ALA A 137 17.12 -8.15 28.57
N GLY A 138 18.28 -7.61 28.97
CA GLY A 138 19.55 -8.29 28.89
C GLY A 138 19.98 -8.61 27.46
N GLN A 139 19.64 -7.76 26.49
CA GLN A 139 19.99 -7.96 25.08
C GLN A 139 21.45 -7.60 24.76
N ILE A 140 22.08 -6.73 25.56
CA ILE A 140 23.50 -6.41 25.45
C ILE A 140 24.31 -7.59 25.97
N LYS A 141 24.90 -8.34 25.03
CA LYS A 141 25.69 -9.55 25.33
C LYS A 141 27.19 -9.28 25.36
N GLY A 142 27.65 -8.21 24.72
CA GLY A 142 29.05 -7.83 24.78
C GLY A 142 29.40 -6.49 24.16
N PHE A 143 30.70 -6.23 24.12
CA PHE A 143 31.26 -5.00 23.58
C PHE A 143 32.58 -5.25 22.85
N LEU A 144 32.94 -4.28 22.01
CA LEU A 144 34.25 -4.18 21.38
C LEU A 144 34.71 -2.72 21.45
N CYS A 145 36.01 -2.51 21.57
CA CYS A 145 36.60 -1.17 21.62
C CYS A 145 36.96 -0.68 20.21
N ASN A 146 36.78 0.60 19.93
CA ASN A 146 37.14 1.19 18.64
C ASN A 146 38.05 2.41 18.86
N ARG A 147 38.99 2.61 17.94
CA ARG A 147 39.98 3.70 17.94
C ARG A 147 40.94 3.67 19.12
N CYS A 148 41.36 2.48 19.54
CA CYS A 148 42.34 2.29 20.60
C CYS A 148 43.44 1.29 20.21
N ASN A 149 44.55 1.30 20.94
CA ASN A 149 45.56 0.25 20.84
C ASN A 149 45.25 -0.93 21.78
N SER A 150 46.05 -2.00 21.72
CA SER A 150 45.85 -3.20 22.53
C SER A 150 45.92 -2.96 24.03
N GLU A 151 46.81 -2.07 24.50
CA GLU A 151 46.98 -1.81 25.93
C GLU A 151 45.76 -1.08 26.50
N GLU A 152 45.28 -0.06 25.80
CA GLU A 152 44.05 0.67 26.14
C GLU A 152 42.83 -0.25 26.15
N ALA A 153 42.71 -1.12 25.14
CA ALA A 153 41.60 -2.06 25.04
C ALA A 153 41.62 -3.11 26.16
N GLU A 154 42.80 -3.59 26.54
CA GLU A 154 42.96 -4.57 27.62
C GLU A 154 42.63 -3.96 28.99
N ALA A 155 43.11 -2.74 29.26
CA ALA A 155 42.76 -2.01 30.48
C ALA A 155 41.24 -1.78 30.58
N PHE A 156 40.62 -1.35 29.48
CA PHE A 156 39.16 -1.16 29.43
C PHE A 156 38.40 -2.49 29.61
N ARG A 157 38.90 -3.58 29.03
CA ARG A 157 38.34 -4.92 29.24
C ARG A 157 38.35 -5.29 30.72
N GLU A 158 39.47 -5.14 31.41
CA GLU A 158 39.58 -5.47 32.84
C GLU A 158 38.60 -4.66 33.69
N GLU A 159 38.52 -3.35 33.44
CA GLU A 159 37.56 -2.47 34.13
C GLU A 159 36.10 -2.91 33.93
N MET A 160 35.69 -3.08 32.67
CA MET A 160 34.30 -3.40 32.35
C MET A 160 33.92 -4.82 32.78
N THR A 161 34.81 -5.80 32.67
CA THR A 161 34.52 -7.18 33.09
C THR A 161 34.54 -7.35 34.62
N ALA A 162 35.29 -6.53 35.36
CA ALA A 162 35.19 -6.48 36.81
C ALA A 162 33.83 -5.92 37.27
N GLN A 163 33.31 -4.90 36.59
CA GLN A 163 32.02 -4.29 36.92
C GLN A 163 30.82 -5.08 36.39
N TYR A 164 30.95 -5.69 35.21
CA TYR A 164 29.89 -6.43 34.52
C TYR A 164 30.40 -7.82 34.03
N PRO A 165 30.54 -8.81 34.93
CA PRO A 165 31.15 -10.11 34.61
C PRO A 165 30.41 -10.95 33.55
N ALA A 166 29.12 -10.65 33.31
CA ALA A 166 28.31 -11.34 32.31
C ALA A 166 28.54 -10.84 30.88
N LEU A 167 29.24 -9.72 30.71
CA LEU A 167 29.43 -9.06 29.43
C LEU A 167 30.66 -9.63 28.70
N ALA A 168 30.46 -10.13 27.49
CA ALA A 168 31.55 -10.65 26.67
C ALA A 168 32.38 -9.51 26.04
N TYR A 169 33.70 -9.62 26.11
CA TYR A 169 34.61 -8.80 25.32
C TYR A 169 34.96 -9.52 24.02
N PHE A 170 34.84 -8.82 22.89
CA PHE A 170 35.09 -9.37 21.56
C PHE A 170 36.38 -8.88 20.90
N GLY A 171 37.08 -7.90 21.48
CA GLY A 171 38.31 -7.37 20.92
C GLY A 171 38.24 -5.87 20.64
N TYR A 172 39.16 -5.39 19.80
CA TYR A 172 39.29 -3.98 19.49
C TYR A 172 39.60 -3.71 18.03
N LEU A 173 39.38 -2.48 17.58
CA LEU A 173 39.83 -1.99 16.28
C LEU A 173 40.68 -0.72 16.49
N PRO A 174 41.93 -0.67 15.99
CA PRO A 174 42.75 0.54 16.08
C PRO A 174 42.17 1.67 15.26
N LYS A 175 42.67 2.89 15.49
CA LYS A 175 42.34 4.02 14.62
C LYS A 175 42.90 3.72 13.22
N MET A 176 42.02 3.69 12.22
CA MET A 176 42.39 3.40 10.83
C MET A 176 42.04 4.59 9.93
N ASP A 177 43.04 5.12 9.23
CA ASP A 177 42.81 6.13 8.17
C ASP A 177 41.95 5.55 7.03
N ALA A 178 42.06 4.23 6.79
CA ALA A 178 41.18 3.48 5.88
C ALA A 178 39.70 3.53 6.28
N GLY A 179 39.41 3.80 7.56
CA GLY A 179 38.05 3.97 8.10
C GLY A 179 37.54 5.42 8.05
N GLU A 180 38.41 6.39 7.76
CA GLU A 180 38.01 7.75 7.40
C GLU A 180 37.66 7.76 5.90
N PHE A 181 36.43 7.36 5.59
CA PHE A 181 35.80 7.69 4.30
C PHE A 181 35.68 9.23 4.27
N SER A 182 36.70 9.87 3.70
CA SER A 182 37.10 11.27 3.92
C SER A 182 35.95 12.26 3.74
N SER A 183 35.87 13.19 4.69
CA SER A 183 35.10 14.45 4.68
C SER A 183 33.83 14.42 3.84
N ARG A 184 32.78 13.82 4.42
CA ARG A 184 31.41 14.33 4.42
C ARG A 184 31.31 15.78 3.90
N HIS A 185 31.14 15.99 2.60
CA HIS A 185 30.48 17.22 2.14
C HIS A 185 29.06 17.10 2.70
N LEU A 186 28.75 17.88 3.74
CA LEU A 186 27.49 17.84 4.51
C LEU A 186 27.12 16.53 5.23
N GLY A 187 27.87 15.44 5.07
CA GLY A 187 27.51 14.13 5.62
C GLY A 187 27.43 13.00 4.60
N LEU A 188 27.60 13.32 3.31
CA LEU A 188 26.83 12.67 2.23
C LEU A 188 27.73 12.17 1.09
N VAL A 189 28.84 11.50 1.42
CA VAL A 189 29.59 10.76 0.38
C VAL A 189 28.90 9.43 0.20
N THR A 190 28.33 9.20 -0.99
CA THR A 190 27.74 7.90 -1.34
C THR A 190 28.85 6.85 -1.45
N ALA A 191 28.50 5.58 -1.26
CA ALA A 191 29.48 4.50 -1.37
C ALA A 191 30.24 4.53 -2.72
N ILE A 192 29.61 5.01 -3.80
CA ILE A 192 30.15 5.07 -5.17
C ILE A 192 31.35 6.02 -5.28
N GLU A 193 31.36 7.13 -4.55
CA GLU A 193 32.38 8.19 -4.65
C GLU A 193 33.70 7.86 -3.93
N VAL A 194 33.72 6.79 -3.12
CA VAL A 194 34.93 6.37 -2.41
C VAL A 194 35.92 5.70 -3.37
N THR A 195 36.97 6.44 -3.70
CA THR A 195 38.18 5.90 -4.35
C THR A 195 38.90 4.93 -3.41
N ASP A 196 39.43 3.83 -3.96
CA ASP A 196 40.14 2.77 -3.24
C ASP A 196 39.29 1.99 -2.19
N PHE A 197 37.97 1.99 -2.32
CA PHE A 197 37.06 1.28 -1.40
C PHE A 197 37.48 -0.17 -1.12
N GLU A 198 37.77 -0.96 -2.16
CA GLU A 198 38.19 -2.36 -2.03
C GLU A 198 39.48 -2.52 -1.21
N ALA A 199 40.46 -1.65 -1.43
CA ALA A 199 41.72 -1.67 -0.70
C ALA A 199 41.51 -1.31 0.78
N ARG A 200 40.65 -0.32 1.06
CA ARG A 200 40.27 0.08 2.42
C ARG A 200 39.53 -1.03 3.16
N ILE A 201 38.51 -1.63 2.54
CA ILE A 201 37.77 -2.75 3.14
C ILE A 201 38.68 -3.97 3.35
N SER A 202 39.60 -4.27 2.43
CA SER A 202 40.58 -5.33 2.63
C SER A 202 41.48 -5.08 3.84
N ALA A 203 41.93 -3.84 4.05
CA ALA A 203 42.71 -3.47 5.23
C ALA A 203 41.90 -3.61 6.52
N VAL A 204 40.65 -3.13 6.53
CA VAL A 204 39.73 -3.27 7.68
C VAL A 204 39.45 -4.75 7.98
N CYS A 205 39.20 -5.56 6.97
CA CYS A 205 38.97 -7.00 7.09
C CYS A 205 40.15 -7.72 7.76
N LYS A 206 41.38 -7.47 7.30
CA LYS A 206 42.59 -8.04 7.91
C LYS A 206 42.75 -7.62 9.36
N GLN A 207 42.45 -6.35 9.65
CA GLN A 207 42.53 -5.84 11.01
C GLN A 207 41.49 -6.52 11.91
N VAL A 208 40.23 -6.57 11.47
CA VAL A 208 39.14 -7.27 12.19
C VAL A 208 39.49 -8.73 12.46
N GLU A 209 40.02 -9.46 11.47
CA GLU A 209 40.47 -10.85 11.63
C GLU A 209 41.55 -10.99 12.72
N SER A 210 42.45 -10.01 12.82
CA SER A 210 43.57 -10.05 13.78
C SER A 210 43.22 -9.58 15.20
N THR A 211 42.23 -8.70 15.36
CA THR A 211 41.97 -8.01 16.64
C THR A 211 40.57 -8.20 17.21
N ILE A 212 39.64 -8.81 16.46
CA ILE A 212 38.29 -9.12 16.92
C ILE A 212 38.06 -10.64 16.84
N ASN A 213 37.54 -11.22 17.91
CA ASN A 213 37.16 -12.63 17.95
C ASN A 213 35.84 -12.85 17.20
N THR A 214 35.93 -12.99 15.89
CA THR A 214 34.77 -13.11 14.99
C THR A 214 34.08 -14.47 15.07
N ASP A 215 34.78 -15.51 15.54
CA ASP A 215 34.17 -16.83 15.74
C ASP A 215 33.22 -16.80 16.93
N LYS A 216 33.62 -16.19 18.05
CA LYS A 216 32.75 -16.01 19.21
C LYS A 216 31.55 -15.10 18.90
N LEU A 217 31.74 -14.08 18.04
CA LEU A 217 30.63 -13.26 17.55
C LEU A 217 29.62 -14.08 16.73
N TRP A 218 30.13 -14.98 15.87
CA TRP A 218 29.29 -15.86 15.07
C TRP A 218 28.51 -16.86 15.95
N GLU A 219 29.18 -17.49 16.92
CA GLU A 219 28.55 -18.40 17.88
C GLU A 219 27.41 -17.70 18.63
N MET A 220 27.67 -16.53 19.21
CA MET A 220 26.66 -15.74 19.90
C MET A 220 25.49 -15.32 18.98
N ALA A 221 25.78 -14.98 17.71
CA ALA A 221 24.73 -14.67 16.75
C ALA A 221 23.80 -15.87 16.50
N MET A 222 24.36 -17.07 16.44
CA MET A 222 23.62 -18.33 16.23
C MET A 222 22.77 -18.74 17.45
N GLU A 223 23.09 -18.24 18.64
CA GLU A 223 22.32 -18.48 19.88
C GLU A 223 21.04 -17.60 19.99
N ALA A 224 20.78 -16.72 19.02
CA ALA A 224 19.61 -15.85 19.05
C ALA A 224 18.28 -16.63 19.08
N GLU A 225 17.40 -16.32 20.04
CA GLU A 225 16.14 -17.04 20.28
C GLU A 225 15.14 -16.88 19.11
N PRO A 226 14.33 -17.89 18.77
CA PRO A 226 13.38 -17.83 17.65
C PRO A 226 12.43 -16.62 17.69
N LEU A 227 12.00 -16.16 16.50
CA LEU A 227 11.07 -15.02 16.30
C LEU A 227 9.62 -15.35 16.70
N SER A 228 9.38 -15.77 17.94
CA SER A 228 8.07 -16.24 18.40
C SER A 228 7.02 -15.14 18.61
N GLN A 229 7.43 -13.87 18.66
CA GLN A 229 6.57 -12.73 19.04
C GLN A 229 6.24 -11.79 17.88
N ILE A 230 6.70 -12.09 16.66
CA ILE A 230 6.50 -11.22 15.50
C ILE A 230 5.59 -11.95 14.51
N PRO A 231 4.47 -11.34 14.08
CA PRO A 231 3.63 -11.94 13.05
C PRO A 231 4.40 -12.01 11.74
N THR A 232 4.35 -13.15 11.06
CA THR A 232 4.97 -13.32 9.75
C THR A 232 3.95 -13.86 8.76
N LEU A 233 3.99 -13.35 7.53
CA LEU A 233 3.38 -14.00 6.37
C LEU A 233 4.47 -14.72 5.58
N PRO A 234 4.10 -15.67 4.71
CA PRO A 234 5.05 -16.24 3.77
C PRO A 234 5.77 -15.12 3.00
N ALA A 235 7.11 -15.13 3.05
CA ALA A 235 7.91 -14.14 2.35
C ALA A 235 7.52 -14.12 0.86
N MET A 236 7.16 -12.95 0.33
CA MET A 236 7.05 -12.76 -1.11
C MET A 236 8.41 -13.03 -1.73
N ARG A 237 8.48 -14.01 -2.63
CA ARG A 237 9.66 -14.21 -3.45
C ARG A 237 9.38 -13.56 -4.79
N PRO A 238 10.14 -12.53 -5.20
CA PRO A 238 9.99 -12.01 -6.55
C PRO A 238 10.24 -13.15 -7.54
N THR A 239 9.37 -13.28 -8.54
CA THR A 239 9.67 -14.12 -9.69
C THR A 239 10.83 -13.45 -10.43
N LEU A 240 11.94 -14.18 -10.63
CA LEU A 240 13.11 -13.71 -11.38
C LEU A 240 12.83 -13.66 -12.90
N GLU A 241 11.62 -13.27 -13.29
CA GLU A 241 11.21 -13.19 -14.67
C GLU A 241 11.85 -11.94 -15.31
N THR A 242 12.50 -12.12 -16.45
CA THR A 242 13.16 -11.05 -17.20
C THR A 242 12.18 -10.24 -18.07
N GLU A 243 10.93 -10.69 -18.15
CA GLU A 243 9.83 -10.00 -18.83
C GLU A 243 8.82 -9.51 -17.79
N PRO A 244 8.24 -8.30 -17.95
CA PRO A 244 7.18 -7.84 -17.07
C PRO A 244 5.99 -8.78 -17.19
N THR A 245 5.46 -9.25 -16.07
CA THR A 245 4.22 -10.02 -16.10
C THR A 245 3.00 -9.10 -16.21
N CYS A 246 3.12 -7.82 -15.82
CA CYS A 246 2.05 -6.82 -16.01
C CYS A 246 2.53 -5.48 -16.63
N CYS A 247 3.45 -4.75 -15.99
CA CYS A 247 3.80 -3.37 -16.38
C CYS A 247 5.30 -3.05 -16.30
N ARG A 248 5.71 -1.92 -16.89
CA ARG A 248 7.10 -1.41 -16.95
C ARG A 248 7.24 -0.10 -16.20
N ILE A 249 8.02 -0.08 -15.12
CA ILE A 249 8.23 1.12 -14.29
C ILE A 249 9.66 1.62 -14.50
N GLY A 250 9.83 2.84 -15.00
CA GLY A 250 11.13 3.48 -15.10
C GLY A 250 11.59 3.97 -13.73
N ILE A 251 12.73 3.50 -13.23
CA ILE A 251 13.28 3.91 -11.94
C ILE A 251 14.56 4.75 -12.15
N ALA A 252 14.58 5.97 -11.64
CA ALA A 252 15.76 6.83 -11.77
C ALA A 252 16.92 6.24 -10.94
N SER A 253 18.06 5.93 -11.53
CA SER A 253 19.14 5.24 -10.84
C SER A 253 20.50 5.76 -11.30
N ASP A 254 21.05 6.69 -10.51
CA ASP A 254 22.41 7.20 -10.64
C ASP A 254 22.84 7.91 -9.33
N GLU A 255 23.95 8.65 -9.36
CA GLU A 255 24.48 9.34 -8.19
C GLU A 255 23.55 10.46 -7.68
N ALA A 256 22.72 11.04 -8.54
CA ALA A 256 21.74 12.05 -8.15
C ALA A 256 20.46 11.43 -7.57
N PHE A 257 20.10 10.20 -7.99
CA PHE A 257 18.88 9.51 -7.57
C PHE A 257 19.18 8.07 -7.14
N CYS A 258 19.50 7.91 -5.86
CA CYS A 258 19.97 6.64 -5.29
C CYS A 258 19.22 6.19 -4.03
N PHE A 259 18.24 6.96 -3.53
CA PHE A 259 17.52 6.60 -2.31
C PHE A 259 16.26 5.81 -2.60
N TYR A 260 16.33 4.51 -2.31
CA TYR A 260 15.22 3.57 -2.42
C TYR A 260 15.26 2.58 -1.27
N TYR A 261 14.10 2.24 -0.72
CA TYR A 261 13.99 1.05 0.11
C TYR A 261 13.95 -0.19 -0.79
N GLU A 262 14.87 -1.13 -0.55
CA GLU A 262 14.93 -2.38 -1.33
C GLU A 262 13.58 -3.10 -1.34
N ARG A 263 12.90 -3.11 -0.20
CA ARG A 263 11.61 -3.76 -0.05
C ARG A 263 10.47 -3.10 -0.86
N SER A 264 10.48 -1.78 -1.02
CA SER A 264 9.54 -1.10 -1.93
C SER A 264 9.67 -1.65 -3.36
N LYS A 265 10.92 -1.87 -3.84
CA LYS A 265 11.17 -2.44 -5.16
C LYS A 265 10.67 -3.89 -5.25
N GLU A 266 10.93 -4.68 -4.22
CA GLU A 266 10.47 -6.07 -4.16
C GLU A 266 8.93 -6.19 -4.17
N HIS A 267 8.22 -5.31 -3.47
CA HIS A 267 6.75 -5.30 -3.50
C HIS A 267 6.20 -4.97 -4.88
N LEU A 268 6.80 -4.02 -5.61
CA LEU A 268 6.43 -3.72 -6.99
C LEU A 268 6.69 -4.94 -7.91
N GLN A 269 7.86 -5.57 -7.77
CA GLN A 269 8.21 -6.76 -8.56
C GLN A 269 7.31 -7.95 -8.25
N ALA A 270 6.94 -8.15 -6.98
CA ALA A 270 6.06 -9.23 -6.57
C ALA A 270 4.60 -9.04 -7.07
N MET A 271 4.24 -7.81 -7.46
CA MET A 271 3.01 -7.49 -8.18
C MET A 271 3.15 -7.60 -9.71
N GLY A 272 4.32 -8.02 -10.21
CA GLY A 272 4.57 -8.27 -11.64
C GLY A 272 5.19 -7.13 -12.42
N ALA A 273 5.56 -6.04 -11.76
CA ALA A 273 6.20 -4.91 -12.41
C ALA A 273 7.68 -5.18 -12.72
N LEU A 274 8.10 -4.84 -13.94
CA LEU A 274 9.52 -4.78 -14.29
C LEU A 274 10.07 -3.38 -14.01
N LEU A 275 11.06 -3.29 -13.12
CA LEU A 275 11.77 -2.04 -12.84
C LEU A 275 12.91 -1.83 -13.84
N ILE A 276 12.86 -0.73 -14.59
CA ILE A 276 13.81 -0.40 -15.65
C ILE A 276 14.64 0.79 -15.21
N PRO A 277 15.92 0.60 -14.83
CA PRO A 277 16.76 1.70 -14.41
C PRO A 277 17.05 2.65 -15.60
N PHE A 278 17.07 3.94 -15.33
CA PHE A 278 17.58 4.97 -16.23
C PHE A 278 18.32 6.04 -15.44
N SER A 279 19.32 6.70 -16.02
CA SER A 279 20.13 7.73 -15.38
C SER A 279 19.74 9.12 -15.86
N PRO A 280 19.09 9.94 -15.02
CA PRO A 280 18.92 11.38 -15.29
C PRO A 280 20.19 12.14 -15.66
N LEU A 281 21.35 11.72 -15.18
CA LEU A 281 22.64 12.33 -15.49
C LEU A 281 23.20 11.96 -16.87
N ARG A 282 22.86 10.78 -17.40
CA ARG A 282 23.58 10.20 -18.56
C ARG A 282 22.69 9.82 -19.74
N ASP A 283 21.46 9.38 -19.49
CA ASP A 283 20.56 8.95 -20.57
C ASP A 283 19.89 10.16 -21.21
N ALA A 284 19.98 10.26 -22.54
CA ALA A 284 19.39 11.37 -23.28
C ALA A 284 17.86 11.28 -23.38
N HIS A 285 17.29 10.09 -23.19
CA HIS A 285 15.88 9.78 -23.42
C HIS A 285 15.36 8.81 -22.35
N LEU A 286 14.07 8.88 -22.06
CA LEU A 286 13.41 7.86 -21.23
C LEU A 286 13.49 6.50 -21.95
N PRO A 287 13.60 5.39 -21.20
CA PRO A 287 13.37 4.07 -21.75
C PRO A 287 12.04 4.00 -22.50
N LYS A 288 11.99 3.20 -23.56
CA LYS A 288 10.75 3.02 -24.33
C LYS A 288 9.71 2.23 -23.54
N ASP A 289 8.45 2.50 -23.85
CA ASP A 289 7.29 1.74 -23.39
C ASP A 289 7.12 1.70 -21.86
N LEU A 290 7.48 2.77 -21.17
CA LEU A 290 7.22 2.91 -19.74
C LEU A 290 5.73 3.14 -19.46
N ASP A 291 5.26 2.50 -18.39
CA ASP A 291 3.90 2.59 -17.88
C ASP A 291 3.81 3.46 -16.61
N ALA A 292 4.95 3.66 -15.92
CA ALA A 292 5.06 4.54 -14.77
C ALA A 292 6.51 5.04 -14.57
N LEU A 293 6.70 6.06 -13.72
CA LEU A 293 7.98 6.62 -13.32
C LEU A 293 8.14 6.63 -11.80
N TYR A 294 9.25 6.10 -11.29
CA TYR A 294 9.67 6.24 -9.90
C TYR A 294 11.00 7.01 -9.84
N ILE A 295 10.92 8.26 -9.40
CA ILE A 295 12.08 9.15 -9.21
C ILE A 295 12.28 9.30 -7.70
N GLY A 296 13.10 8.44 -7.12
CA GLY A 296 13.39 8.42 -5.69
C GLY A 296 14.19 9.63 -5.21
N GLY A 297 14.63 9.56 -3.96
CA GLY A 297 15.49 10.59 -3.37
C GLY A 297 16.94 10.50 -3.83
N GLY A 298 17.74 11.45 -3.35
CA GLY A 298 19.18 11.52 -3.59
C GLY A 298 19.64 12.96 -3.46
N TYR A 299 20.69 13.33 -4.21
CA TYR A 299 21.36 14.63 -4.09
C TYR A 299 21.43 15.39 -5.43
N PRO A 300 20.29 15.66 -6.09
CA PRO A 300 20.31 16.37 -7.38
C PRO A 300 20.99 17.74 -7.32
N GLU A 301 21.05 18.38 -6.14
CA GLU A 301 21.71 19.66 -5.90
C GLU A 301 23.22 19.62 -6.15
N LEU A 302 23.87 18.46 -5.99
CA LEU A 302 25.29 18.28 -6.29
C LEU A 302 25.55 18.18 -7.80
N TYR A 303 24.52 17.86 -8.58
CA TYR A 303 24.59 17.55 -10.00
C TYR A 303 23.79 18.53 -10.88
N GLY A 304 23.36 19.67 -10.33
CA GLY A 304 22.46 20.62 -10.99
C GLY A 304 22.89 21.03 -12.41
N LYS A 305 24.20 21.23 -12.65
CA LYS A 305 24.74 21.55 -13.98
C LYS A 305 24.54 20.42 -15.00
N ALA A 306 24.79 19.18 -14.60
CA ALA A 306 24.63 18.02 -15.49
C ALA A 306 23.16 17.75 -15.78
N LEU A 307 22.30 17.86 -14.76
CA LEU A 307 20.85 17.72 -14.89
C LEU A 307 20.24 18.81 -15.80
N GLU A 308 20.65 20.07 -15.65
CA GLU A 308 20.20 21.16 -16.52
C GLU A 308 20.60 20.92 -17.98
N ALA A 309 21.83 20.43 -18.22
CA ALA A 309 22.34 20.14 -19.56
C ALA A 309 21.56 19.02 -20.28
N ASN A 310 20.91 18.11 -19.54
CA ASN A 310 20.09 17.03 -20.12
C ASN A 310 18.68 17.52 -20.49
N GLU A 311 18.61 18.47 -21.42
CA GLU A 311 17.35 19.10 -21.84
C GLU A 311 16.35 18.11 -22.46
N SER A 312 16.84 17.13 -23.22
CA SER A 312 16.00 16.13 -23.90
C SER A 312 15.23 15.29 -22.89
N LEU A 313 15.91 14.72 -21.91
CA LEU A 313 15.27 13.90 -20.88
C LEU A 313 14.33 14.72 -20.00
N ARG A 314 14.75 15.92 -19.56
CA ARG A 314 13.89 16.82 -18.76
C ARG A 314 12.58 17.14 -19.49
N ARG A 315 12.64 17.41 -20.78
CA ARG A 315 11.45 17.66 -21.60
C ARG A 315 10.55 16.43 -21.71
N GLU A 316 11.12 15.25 -21.88
CA GLU A 316 10.35 14.00 -21.96
C GLU A 316 9.65 13.67 -20.64
N ILE A 317 10.34 13.80 -19.50
CA ILE A 317 9.73 13.61 -18.18
C ILE A 317 8.58 14.59 -17.97
N ARG A 318 8.80 15.89 -18.25
CA ARG A 318 7.74 16.91 -18.15
C ARG A 318 6.53 16.56 -19.03
N GLN A 319 6.76 16.12 -20.26
CA GLN A 319 5.69 15.75 -21.18
C GLN A 319 4.96 14.50 -20.72
N ALA A 320 5.67 13.47 -20.27
CA ALA A 320 5.08 12.22 -19.80
C ALA A 320 4.18 12.46 -18.58
N ILE A 321 4.63 13.24 -17.61
CA ILE A 321 3.82 13.64 -16.44
C ILE A 321 2.59 14.44 -16.88
N ALA A 322 2.76 15.42 -17.78
CA ALA A 322 1.63 16.18 -18.30
C ALA A 322 0.61 15.34 -19.10
N TYR A 323 1.03 14.19 -19.63
CA TYR A 323 0.16 13.21 -20.29
C TYR A 323 -0.36 12.12 -19.34
N GLY A 324 -0.14 12.26 -18.04
CA GLY A 324 -0.73 11.41 -17.02
C GLY A 324 0.04 10.12 -16.74
N ILE A 325 1.34 10.03 -17.06
CA ILE A 325 2.13 8.86 -16.64
C ILE A 325 2.14 8.79 -15.10
N PRO A 326 1.70 7.67 -14.49
CA PRO A 326 1.80 7.44 -13.06
C PRO A 326 3.23 7.72 -12.56
N THR A 327 3.39 8.63 -11.61
CA THR A 327 4.70 9.13 -11.17
C THR A 327 4.80 9.25 -9.66
N ILE A 328 5.88 8.73 -9.09
CA ILE A 328 6.31 8.96 -7.71
C ILE A 328 7.60 9.78 -7.75
N ALA A 329 7.65 10.89 -7.02
CA ALA A 329 8.83 11.74 -6.88
C ALA A 329 9.10 12.11 -5.42
N GLU A 330 10.14 11.53 -4.82
CA GLU A 330 10.43 11.69 -3.39
C GLU A 330 11.68 12.55 -3.16
N CYS A 331 11.61 13.49 -2.22
CA CYS A 331 12.74 14.31 -1.77
C CYS A 331 13.56 14.88 -2.95
N GLY A 332 14.73 14.32 -3.27
CA GLY A 332 15.53 14.69 -4.46
C GLY A 332 14.74 14.62 -5.77
N GLY A 333 13.92 13.59 -5.99
CA GLY A 333 13.00 13.50 -7.12
C GLY A 333 12.02 14.66 -7.18
N PHE A 334 11.46 15.06 -6.03
CA PHE A 334 10.60 16.23 -5.92
C PHE A 334 11.34 17.54 -6.27
N LEU A 335 12.59 17.70 -5.80
CA LEU A 335 13.43 18.85 -6.18
C LEU A 335 13.68 18.89 -7.70
N TYR A 336 13.91 17.73 -8.32
CA TYR A 336 14.15 17.61 -9.76
C TYR A 336 12.89 17.89 -10.60
N LEU A 337 11.69 17.66 -10.05
CA LEU A 337 10.44 17.97 -10.74
C LEU A 337 10.07 19.46 -10.74
N GLN A 338 10.65 20.27 -9.85
CA GLN A 338 10.40 21.71 -9.77
C GLN A 338 11.00 22.49 -10.95
N GLU A 339 10.68 23.79 -11.05
CA GLU A 339 11.20 24.64 -12.13
C GLU A 339 12.72 24.86 -11.99
N ARG A 340 13.19 25.06 -10.74
CA ARG A 340 14.57 25.45 -10.47
C ARG A 340 15.12 24.83 -9.18
N LEU A 341 16.41 24.52 -9.18
CA LEU A 341 17.15 24.08 -8.00
C LEU A 341 18.39 24.95 -7.82
N VAL A 342 18.54 25.54 -6.64
CA VAL A 342 19.70 26.35 -6.29
C VAL A 342 20.70 25.49 -5.54
N ALA A 343 21.90 25.37 -6.12
CA ALA A 343 23.02 24.68 -5.51
C ALA A 343 23.60 25.50 -4.35
N GLU A 344 24.51 24.88 -3.58
CA GLU A 344 25.11 25.50 -2.40
C GLU A 344 25.91 26.78 -2.72
N ASP A 345 26.50 26.86 -3.91
CA ASP A 345 27.25 28.04 -4.37
C ASP A 345 26.34 29.21 -4.79
N GLY A 346 25.01 29.04 -4.69
CA GLY A 346 24.01 30.03 -5.09
C GLY A 346 23.63 29.97 -6.57
N THR A 347 24.26 29.11 -7.37
CA THR A 347 23.93 28.92 -8.78
C THR A 347 22.56 28.25 -8.90
N SER A 348 21.65 28.86 -9.65
CA SER A 348 20.30 28.36 -9.88
C SER A 348 20.24 27.65 -11.23
N TYR A 349 19.85 26.38 -11.24
CA TYR A 349 19.77 25.51 -12.41
C TYR A 349 18.32 25.20 -12.77
N ALA A 350 17.98 25.20 -14.06
CA ALA A 350 16.67 24.77 -14.54
C ALA A 350 16.51 23.24 -14.44
N MET A 351 15.42 22.82 -13.81
CA MET A 351 15.09 21.41 -13.56
C MET A 351 13.96 20.95 -14.52
N VAL A 352 13.25 19.86 -14.22
CA VAL A 352 12.20 19.34 -15.12
C VAL A 352 11.07 20.33 -15.25
N GLY A 353 10.69 21.07 -14.20
CA GLY A 353 9.57 22.03 -14.16
C GLY A 353 8.22 21.45 -14.57
N ALA A 354 7.95 20.23 -14.10
CA ALA A 354 6.60 19.67 -14.07
C ALA A 354 5.77 20.25 -12.90
N LEU A 355 6.46 20.72 -11.85
CA LEU A 355 5.89 21.37 -10.68
C LEU A 355 6.44 22.80 -10.55
N PRO A 356 5.67 23.74 -9.98
CA PRO A 356 6.14 25.10 -9.73
C PRO A 356 7.21 25.12 -8.65
N GLY A 357 8.00 26.19 -8.63
CA GLY A 357 8.82 26.53 -7.48
C GLY A 357 10.33 26.39 -7.70
N GLU A 358 11.03 26.95 -6.74
CA GLU A 358 12.49 26.93 -6.63
C GLU A 358 12.88 26.44 -5.24
N SER A 359 13.84 25.51 -5.21
CA SER A 359 14.37 24.94 -3.98
C SER A 359 15.77 25.45 -3.64
N ARG A 360 16.01 25.68 -2.35
CA ARG A 360 17.24 26.31 -1.82
C ARG A 360 17.68 25.65 -0.51
N LYS A 361 19.00 25.63 -0.28
CA LYS A 361 19.60 25.18 0.98
C LYS A 361 19.15 26.05 2.17
N GLN A 362 18.91 25.40 3.30
CA GLN A 362 18.64 26.00 4.59
C GLN A 362 19.83 25.80 5.54
N GLU A 363 19.95 26.66 6.55
CA GLU A 363 21.04 26.58 7.54
C GLU A 363 20.94 25.37 8.48
N LYS A 364 19.73 24.82 8.63
CA LYS A 364 19.42 23.72 9.55
C LYS A 364 18.54 22.69 8.85
N LEU A 365 18.52 21.47 9.39
CA LEU A 365 17.58 20.43 8.99
C LEU A 365 16.14 20.94 9.11
N VAL A 366 15.37 20.75 8.05
CA VAL A 366 13.96 21.15 7.98
C VAL A 366 13.09 19.91 8.20
N ARG A 367 12.05 20.04 9.03
CA ARG A 367 11.00 19.02 9.24
C ARG A 367 11.48 17.60 9.60
N PHE A 368 12.75 17.45 9.97
CA PHE A 368 13.43 16.18 10.19
C PHE A 368 12.73 15.21 11.17
N GLY A 369 12.67 13.94 10.76
CA GLY A 369 12.27 12.79 11.58
C GLY A 369 11.00 12.10 11.08
N TYR A 370 10.54 11.14 11.87
CA TYR A 370 9.31 10.39 11.60
C TYR A 370 8.06 11.28 11.69
N CYS A 371 7.18 11.10 10.72
CA CYS A 371 5.94 11.84 10.57
C CYS A 371 4.82 10.91 10.08
N LYS A 372 3.58 11.40 10.14
CA LYS A 372 2.42 10.77 9.50
C LYS A 372 1.80 11.73 8.50
N LEU A 373 1.53 11.22 7.30
CA LEU A 373 0.64 11.88 6.33
C LEU A 373 -0.80 11.56 6.68
N GLU A 374 -1.70 12.53 6.55
CA GLU A 374 -3.15 12.35 6.76
C GLU A 374 -3.92 12.70 5.47
N PRO A 375 -4.02 11.79 4.49
CA PRO A 375 -4.68 12.03 3.22
C PRO A 375 -6.15 12.43 3.39
N GLU A 376 -6.52 13.60 2.85
CA GLU A 376 -7.89 14.12 2.86
C GLU A 376 -8.70 13.71 1.61
N ALA A 377 -8.03 13.13 0.61
CA ALA A 377 -8.62 12.62 -0.63
C ALA A 377 -7.88 11.37 -1.13
N ASN A 378 -8.53 10.58 -1.99
CA ASN A 378 -7.89 9.47 -2.69
C ASN A 378 -6.90 9.99 -3.74
N SER A 379 -5.79 9.27 -3.94
CA SER A 379 -4.74 9.59 -4.91
C SER A 379 -4.06 8.31 -5.42
N ILE A 380 -3.06 8.46 -6.29
CA ILE A 380 -2.28 7.36 -6.83
C ILE A 380 -1.69 6.42 -5.76
N LEU A 381 -1.30 6.94 -4.59
CA LEU A 381 -0.74 6.12 -3.50
C LEU A 381 -1.67 5.99 -2.29
N PHE A 382 -2.50 6.99 -2.03
CA PHE A 382 -3.18 7.13 -0.75
C PHE A 382 -4.69 7.00 -0.85
N SER A 383 -5.26 6.35 0.16
CA SER A 383 -6.70 6.29 0.35
C SER A 383 -7.10 7.27 1.45
N GLN A 384 -8.20 8.00 1.24
CA GLN A 384 -8.69 9.03 2.15
C GLN A 384 -8.88 8.48 3.57
N GLY A 385 -8.43 9.26 4.57
CA GLY A 385 -8.60 8.92 5.99
C GLY A 385 -7.66 7.84 6.52
N ARG A 386 -6.79 7.25 5.68
CA ARG A 386 -5.75 6.32 6.12
C ARG A 386 -4.42 7.03 6.29
N SER A 387 -4.00 7.20 7.55
CA SER A 387 -2.70 7.79 7.84
C SER A 387 -1.56 6.93 7.31
N VAL A 388 -0.48 7.56 6.85
CA VAL A 388 0.71 6.86 6.35
C VAL A 388 1.95 7.32 7.09
N GLU A 389 2.68 6.38 7.69
CA GLU A 389 3.98 6.62 8.30
C GLU A 389 5.04 6.96 7.23
N VAL A 390 5.74 8.08 7.44
CA VAL A 390 6.77 8.59 6.54
C VAL A 390 7.95 9.14 7.35
N HIS A 391 9.04 9.45 6.64
CA HIS A 391 10.20 10.10 7.22
C HIS A 391 10.67 11.25 6.33
N GLU A 392 11.06 12.37 6.95
CA GLU A 392 11.68 13.49 6.25
C GLU A 392 13.12 13.69 6.73
N PHE A 393 14.06 13.85 5.79
CA PHE A 393 15.45 14.24 6.06
C PHE A 393 16.00 15.06 4.90
N HIS A 394 16.06 16.38 5.09
CA HIS A 394 16.55 17.29 4.06
C HIS A 394 17.08 18.61 4.65
N TYR A 395 18.02 19.20 3.91
CA TYR A 395 18.54 20.55 4.13
C TYR A 395 18.06 21.55 3.07
N TRP A 396 17.31 21.09 2.07
CA TRP A 396 16.74 21.93 1.02
C TRP A 396 15.26 22.12 1.28
N ASP A 397 14.77 23.33 1.08
CA ASP A 397 13.34 23.65 1.15
C ASP A 397 12.91 24.34 -0.14
N SER A 398 11.63 24.19 -0.48
CA SER A 398 11.00 24.76 -1.65
C SER A 398 10.15 25.98 -1.30
N THR A 399 10.11 26.93 -2.22
CA THR A 399 9.09 27.99 -2.21
C THR A 399 7.67 27.45 -2.42
N HIS A 400 7.53 26.25 -2.99
CA HIS A 400 6.26 25.58 -3.26
C HIS A 400 6.35 24.12 -2.82
N ASN A 401 5.97 23.85 -1.58
CA ASN A 401 6.04 22.51 -0.97
C ASN A 401 4.86 21.59 -1.34
N GLY A 402 3.85 22.10 -2.07
CA GLY A 402 2.53 21.50 -2.19
C GLY A 402 1.69 21.70 -0.91
N GLU A 403 0.37 21.58 -1.04
CA GLU A 403 -0.57 21.77 0.07
C GLU A 403 -1.61 20.63 0.15
N ASP A 404 -1.42 19.54 -0.59
CA ASP A 404 -2.49 18.56 -0.77
C ASP A 404 -2.65 17.63 0.45
N ILE A 405 -1.59 17.44 1.24
CA ILE A 405 -1.61 16.50 2.37
C ILE A 405 -1.17 17.17 3.69
N PRO A 406 -2.00 17.14 4.75
CA PRO A 406 -1.56 17.39 6.12
C PRO A 406 -0.49 16.40 6.59
N VAL A 407 0.48 16.91 7.35
CA VAL A 407 1.54 16.12 7.98
C VAL A 407 1.54 16.39 9.47
N VAL A 408 1.64 15.32 10.27
CA VAL A 408 1.75 15.37 11.72
C VAL A 408 3.09 14.78 12.15
N LYS A 409 3.88 15.56 12.87
CA LYS A 409 5.16 15.08 13.40
C LYS A 409 4.93 14.02 14.47
N ALA A 410 5.60 12.87 14.37
CA ALA A 410 5.33 11.77 15.29
C ALA A 410 5.78 12.05 16.73
N SER A 411 6.81 12.88 16.90
CA SER A 411 7.39 13.21 18.21
C SER A 411 6.79 14.44 18.89
N LYS A 412 6.01 15.26 18.17
CA LYS A 412 5.55 16.59 18.63
C LYS A 412 4.20 16.94 18.01
N GLN A 413 3.43 17.82 18.62
CA GLN A 413 2.18 18.34 18.03
C GLN A 413 2.42 19.38 16.91
N GLN A 414 3.53 19.28 16.18
CA GLN A 414 3.80 20.15 15.03
C GLN A 414 3.12 19.57 13.79
N THR A 415 2.45 20.43 13.03
CA THR A 415 1.83 20.08 11.76
C THR A 415 2.24 21.05 10.65
N TRP A 416 2.22 20.58 9.41
CA TRP A 416 2.36 21.37 8.19
C TRP A 416 1.58 20.71 7.06
N ARG A 417 1.50 21.35 5.90
CA ARG A 417 0.99 20.74 4.67
C ARG A 417 2.14 20.57 3.68
N CYS A 418 2.09 19.51 2.88
CA CYS A 418 3.06 19.27 1.83
C CYS A 418 2.46 18.39 0.74
N GLY A 419 3.25 18.20 -0.31
CA GLY A 419 3.01 17.21 -1.33
C GLY A 419 2.05 17.70 -2.41
N TYR A 420 2.32 17.22 -3.62
CA TYR A 420 1.41 17.26 -4.75
C TYR A 420 0.83 15.87 -4.94
N THR A 421 -0.49 15.75 -4.95
CA THR A 421 -1.18 14.48 -5.21
C THR A 421 -2.25 14.61 -6.27
N SER A 422 -2.35 13.58 -7.11
CA SER A 422 -3.45 13.38 -8.05
C SER A 422 -3.71 11.88 -8.24
N ASP A 423 -4.55 11.55 -9.21
CA ASP A 423 -4.76 10.17 -9.68
C ASP A 423 -3.51 9.56 -10.34
N HIS A 424 -2.55 10.37 -10.79
CA HIS A 424 -1.33 9.89 -11.48
C HIS A 424 -0.01 10.46 -10.92
N LEU A 425 -0.02 11.29 -9.87
CA LEU A 425 1.21 11.89 -9.33
C LEU A 425 1.22 11.88 -7.80
N TYR A 426 2.34 11.46 -7.23
CA TYR A 426 2.79 11.85 -5.89
C TYR A 426 4.14 12.55 -6.01
N ALA A 427 4.28 13.74 -5.44
CA ALA A 427 5.57 14.39 -5.32
C ALA A 427 5.71 15.19 -4.01
N GLY A 428 6.77 14.94 -3.23
CA GLY A 428 6.99 15.69 -1.99
C GLY A 428 8.31 15.33 -1.29
N PHE A 429 8.61 16.08 -0.22
CA PHE A 429 9.76 15.79 0.66
C PHE A 429 9.65 14.49 1.46
N PRO A 430 8.46 14.07 1.96
CA PRO A 430 8.34 12.82 2.68
C PRO A 430 8.81 11.62 1.85
N HIS A 431 9.65 10.79 2.44
CA HIS A 431 10.00 9.49 1.88
C HIS A 431 8.91 8.48 2.18
N ILE A 432 8.50 7.73 1.17
CA ILE A 432 7.42 6.75 1.27
C ILE A 432 8.01 5.35 1.20
N TYR A 433 7.66 4.54 2.19
CA TYR A 433 7.77 3.10 2.06
C TYR A 433 6.56 2.56 1.29
N LEU A 434 6.79 1.90 0.15
CA LEU A 434 5.74 1.24 -0.62
C LEU A 434 5.48 -0.14 0.00
N ASP A 435 4.55 -0.21 0.94
CA ASP A 435 4.04 -1.52 1.37
C ASP A 435 3.24 -2.17 0.24
N ARG A 436 2.65 -3.33 0.51
CA ARG A 436 1.89 -4.11 -0.47
C ARG A 436 0.72 -3.32 -1.06
N ASP A 437 -0.01 -2.55 -0.27
CA ASP A 437 -1.17 -1.78 -0.74
C ASP A 437 -0.74 -0.58 -1.59
N ARG A 438 0.28 0.16 -1.17
CA ARG A 438 0.81 1.28 -1.99
C ARG A 438 1.50 0.82 -3.26
N ALA A 439 2.25 -0.29 -3.19
CA ALA A 439 2.83 -0.91 -4.38
C ALA A 439 1.72 -1.36 -5.35
N ARG A 440 0.66 -2.00 -4.84
CA ARG A 440 -0.53 -2.34 -5.63
C ARG A 440 -1.14 -1.10 -6.27
N HIS A 441 -1.41 -0.04 -5.51
CA HIS A 441 -2.01 1.18 -6.07
C HIS A 441 -1.17 1.80 -7.20
N PHE A 442 0.15 1.77 -7.07
CA PHE A 442 1.04 2.26 -8.12
C PHE A 442 1.05 1.36 -9.36
N VAL A 443 1.01 0.03 -9.18
CA VAL A 443 0.91 -0.94 -10.28
C VAL A 443 -0.46 -0.87 -10.98
N ASP A 444 -1.55 -0.72 -10.22
CA ASP A 444 -2.90 -0.51 -10.76
C ASP A 444 -2.89 0.72 -11.68
N ALA A 445 -2.36 1.85 -11.22
CA ALA A 445 -2.24 3.07 -12.01
C ALA A 445 -1.37 2.87 -13.27
N ALA A 446 -0.25 2.15 -13.15
CA ALA A 446 0.60 1.80 -14.29
C ALA A 446 -0.16 0.97 -15.34
N MET A 447 -0.98 0.01 -14.89
CA MET A 447 -1.81 -0.82 -15.77
C MET A 447 -2.97 -0.03 -16.41
N GLU A 448 -3.59 0.89 -15.66
CA GLU A 448 -4.58 1.83 -16.20
C GLU A 448 -3.97 2.71 -17.31
N TYR A 449 -2.77 3.25 -17.08
CA TYR A 449 -2.05 4.05 -18.06
C TYR A 449 -1.62 3.22 -19.28
N ARG A 450 -1.14 1.99 -19.07
CA ARG A 450 -0.84 1.04 -20.15
C ARG A 450 -2.07 0.77 -21.02
N SER A 451 -3.23 0.60 -20.39
CA SER A 451 -4.50 0.41 -21.08
C SER A 451 -4.92 1.65 -21.87
N MET A 452 -4.74 2.84 -21.30
CA MET A 452 -4.96 4.12 -21.98
C MET A 452 -4.06 4.25 -23.22
N LYS A 453 -2.78 3.89 -23.14
CA LYS A 453 -1.88 3.90 -24.32
C LYS A 453 -2.38 2.97 -25.43
N LYS A 454 -2.91 1.78 -25.08
CA LYS A 454 -3.54 0.88 -26.07
C LYS A 454 -4.75 1.56 -26.72
N TRP A 455 -5.62 2.19 -25.94
CA TRP A 455 -6.75 2.96 -26.50
C TRP A 455 -6.32 4.08 -27.44
N ASP A 456 -5.29 4.84 -27.07
CA ASP A 456 -4.77 5.97 -27.85
C ASP A 456 -4.05 5.50 -29.12
N SER A 457 -3.59 4.25 -29.17
CA SER A 457 -3.02 3.65 -30.38
C SER A 457 -4.06 3.26 -31.43
N LEU A 458 -5.33 3.07 -31.03
CA LEU A 458 -6.41 2.70 -31.94
C LEU A 458 -6.79 3.89 -32.84
N ALA A 459 -7.08 3.61 -34.11
CA ALA A 459 -7.42 4.59 -35.14
C ALA A 459 -8.83 5.22 -34.94
N LYS A 460 -8.99 5.92 -33.83
CA LYS A 460 -10.16 6.71 -33.42
C LYS A 460 -9.67 8.04 -32.80
N PRO A 461 -10.51 9.08 -32.75
CA PRO A 461 -10.14 10.29 -32.01
C PRO A 461 -9.80 9.95 -30.56
N LEU A 462 -8.78 10.61 -30.00
CA LEU A 462 -8.33 10.35 -28.62
C LEU A 462 -9.51 10.52 -27.66
N ARG A 463 -9.68 9.53 -26.76
CA ARG A 463 -10.72 9.54 -25.72
C ARG A 463 -12.16 9.59 -26.25
N SER A 464 -12.42 9.23 -27.51
CA SER A 464 -13.74 9.39 -28.14
C SER A 464 -14.85 8.48 -27.61
N LEU A 465 -14.53 7.36 -26.97
CA LEU A 465 -15.50 6.50 -26.28
C LEU A 465 -15.72 6.93 -24.82
N GLY A 466 -15.09 8.03 -24.41
CA GLY A 466 -15.29 8.69 -23.13
C GLY A 466 -15.09 7.74 -21.95
N ARG A 467 -16.09 7.69 -21.07
CA ARG A 467 -16.02 6.94 -19.80
C ARG A 467 -15.82 5.43 -19.98
N MET A 468 -16.19 4.86 -21.12
CA MET A 468 -15.93 3.44 -21.37
C MET A 468 -14.42 3.17 -21.46
N GLU A 469 -13.62 4.07 -22.03
CA GLU A 469 -12.16 3.91 -22.06
C GLU A 469 -11.60 3.92 -20.65
N THR A 470 -12.01 4.89 -19.82
CA THR A 470 -11.59 5.00 -18.42
C THR A 470 -11.99 3.77 -17.60
N LEU A 471 -13.19 3.23 -17.81
CA LEU A 471 -13.66 2.04 -17.09
C LEU A 471 -12.89 0.77 -17.52
N ILE A 472 -12.56 0.62 -18.80
CA ILE A 472 -11.69 -0.47 -19.27
C ILE A 472 -10.25 -0.30 -18.77
N ASN A 473 -9.76 0.94 -18.64
CA ASN A 473 -8.47 1.20 -17.99
C ASN A 473 -8.51 0.68 -16.56
N ARG A 474 -9.53 1.05 -15.77
CA ARG A 474 -9.72 0.57 -14.40
C ARG A 474 -9.76 -0.96 -14.33
N VAL A 475 -10.42 -1.63 -15.27
CA VAL A 475 -10.43 -3.11 -15.33
C VAL A 475 -9.02 -3.68 -15.50
N ALA A 476 -8.18 -3.06 -16.33
CA ALA A 476 -6.77 -3.46 -16.44
C ALA A 476 -5.98 -3.19 -15.15
N GLY A 477 -6.28 -2.08 -14.45
CA GLY A 477 -5.78 -1.79 -13.11
C GLY A 477 -6.16 -2.86 -12.09
N ILE A 478 -7.42 -3.29 -12.06
CA ILE A 478 -7.90 -4.32 -11.13
C ILE A 478 -7.24 -5.67 -11.40
N THR A 479 -7.21 -6.10 -12.66
CA THR A 479 -6.87 -7.48 -13.05
C THR A 479 -5.41 -7.68 -13.41
N HIS A 480 -4.63 -6.59 -13.46
CA HIS A 480 -3.24 -6.56 -13.94
C HIS A 480 -3.04 -7.19 -15.33
N THR A 481 -4.06 -7.12 -16.18
CA THR A 481 -4.02 -7.61 -17.57
C THR A 481 -4.80 -6.68 -18.51
N LEU A 482 -4.41 -6.65 -19.79
CA LEU A 482 -5.18 -5.96 -20.83
C LEU A 482 -6.24 -6.86 -21.49
N GLU A 483 -6.33 -8.12 -21.06
CA GLU A 483 -7.06 -9.20 -21.74
C GLU A 483 -8.17 -9.81 -20.87
N THR A 484 -8.83 -8.99 -20.03
CA THR A 484 -9.96 -9.43 -19.20
C THR A 484 -11.14 -9.91 -20.05
N ASP A 485 -11.61 -11.14 -19.81
CA ASP A 485 -12.68 -11.76 -20.60
C ASP A 485 -14.08 -11.48 -20.02
N PHE A 486 -14.80 -10.54 -20.63
CA PHE A 486 -16.19 -10.26 -20.29
C PHE A 486 -17.20 -11.29 -20.86
N SER A 487 -16.75 -12.32 -21.59
CA SER A 487 -17.64 -13.33 -22.20
C SER A 487 -18.15 -14.38 -21.21
N LYS A 488 -17.50 -14.54 -20.04
CA LYS A 488 -17.89 -15.49 -18.98
C LYS A 488 -18.27 -14.81 -17.65
N PRO A 489 -19.20 -13.84 -17.64
CA PRO A 489 -19.58 -13.16 -16.42
C PRO A 489 -20.52 -14.04 -15.59
N ARG A 490 -20.49 -13.84 -14.27
CA ARG A 490 -21.42 -14.48 -13.34
C ARG A 490 -22.17 -13.44 -12.53
N LEU A 491 -23.50 -13.54 -12.53
CA LEU A 491 -24.39 -12.80 -11.66
C LEU A 491 -24.73 -13.64 -10.43
N TYR A 492 -24.40 -13.12 -9.24
CA TYR A 492 -24.93 -13.62 -7.99
C TYR A 492 -26.17 -12.83 -7.60
N VAL A 493 -27.30 -13.52 -7.37
CA VAL A 493 -28.52 -12.91 -6.82
C VAL A 493 -28.71 -13.40 -5.39
N LEU A 494 -28.43 -12.53 -4.42
CA LEU A 494 -28.49 -12.90 -3.00
C LEU A 494 -29.92 -12.79 -2.48
N CYS A 495 -30.48 -13.92 -2.09
CA CYS A 495 -31.87 -14.06 -1.66
C CYS A 495 -31.97 -14.12 -0.13
N GLY A 496 -32.60 -13.12 0.49
CA GLY A 496 -32.72 -13.04 1.95
C GLY A 496 -33.94 -12.23 2.40
N ASP A 497 -34.59 -12.68 3.49
CA ASP A 497 -35.76 -12.00 4.03
C ASP A 497 -35.42 -11.07 5.21
N ASN A 498 -36.23 -10.04 5.39
CA ASN A 498 -35.99 -9.01 6.40
C ASN A 498 -37.07 -9.00 7.47
N GLY A 499 -36.70 -9.08 8.76
CA GLY A 499 -37.67 -9.11 9.86
C GLY A 499 -38.54 -7.84 9.98
N ILE A 500 -38.07 -6.73 9.39
CA ILE A 500 -38.78 -5.44 9.38
C ILE A 500 -40.14 -5.49 8.67
N ILE A 501 -40.37 -6.51 7.82
CA ILE A 501 -41.65 -6.67 7.11
C ILE A 501 -42.84 -6.81 8.06
N ALA A 502 -42.61 -7.26 9.30
CA ALA A 502 -43.61 -7.34 10.36
C ALA A 502 -44.27 -5.98 10.68
N GLU A 503 -43.61 -4.87 10.30
CA GLU A 503 -44.10 -3.50 10.49
C GLU A 503 -45.00 -3.01 9.34
N GLY A 504 -45.32 -3.86 8.36
CA GLY A 504 -46.20 -3.50 7.24
C GLY A 504 -45.60 -2.45 6.31
N VAL A 505 -44.30 -2.57 6.05
CA VAL A 505 -43.48 -1.69 5.19
C VAL A 505 -43.29 -2.22 3.77
N SER A 506 -44.03 -3.28 3.40
CA SER A 506 -44.03 -3.91 2.09
C SER A 506 -45.45 -4.30 1.69
N GLN A 507 -45.73 -4.38 0.38
CA GLN A 507 -47.01 -4.90 -0.14
C GLN A 507 -47.04 -6.43 -0.19
N SER A 508 -45.87 -7.06 -0.17
CA SER A 508 -45.68 -8.51 -0.28
C SER A 508 -45.18 -9.09 1.04
N ASP A 509 -45.46 -10.38 1.26
CA ASP A 509 -44.87 -11.16 2.35
C ASP A 509 -43.58 -11.89 1.91
N ALA A 510 -42.91 -12.52 2.86
CA ALA A 510 -41.64 -13.23 2.65
C ALA A 510 -41.73 -14.43 1.69
N THR A 511 -42.93 -14.93 1.35
CA THR A 511 -43.06 -16.05 0.41
C THR A 511 -42.64 -15.65 -1.01
N VAL A 512 -42.80 -14.37 -1.36
CA VAL A 512 -42.41 -13.83 -2.68
C VAL A 512 -40.91 -13.95 -2.91
N THR A 513 -40.08 -13.75 -1.89
CA THR A 513 -38.61 -13.93 -1.97
C THR A 513 -38.28 -15.34 -2.46
N ALA A 514 -38.87 -16.36 -1.84
CA ALA A 514 -38.64 -17.76 -2.19
C ALA A 514 -39.17 -18.10 -3.59
N GLU A 515 -40.35 -17.61 -3.97
CA GLU A 515 -40.92 -17.88 -5.30
C GLU A 515 -40.08 -17.26 -6.43
N VAL A 516 -39.56 -16.04 -6.24
CA VAL A 516 -38.63 -15.43 -7.23
C VAL A 516 -37.30 -16.19 -7.26
N ALA A 517 -36.75 -16.62 -6.11
CA ALA A 517 -35.56 -17.46 -6.08
C ALA A 517 -35.77 -18.79 -6.84
N TYR A 518 -36.95 -19.40 -6.74
CA TYR A 518 -37.29 -20.59 -7.52
C TYR A 518 -37.42 -20.29 -9.02
N SER A 519 -37.90 -19.10 -9.40
CA SER A 519 -37.96 -18.65 -10.79
C SER A 519 -36.57 -18.39 -11.37
N LEU A 520 -35.68 -17.76 -10.59
CA LEU A 520 -34.26 -17.56 -10.92
C LEU A 520 -33.57 -18.90 -11.21
N ALA A 521 -33.77 -19.90 -10.34
CA ALA A 521 -33.17 -21.24 -10.50
C ALA A 521 -33.65 -21.97 -11.77
N LYS A 522 -34.86 -21.66 -12.25
CA LYS A 522 -35.40 -22.19 -13.51
C LYS A 522 -35.00 -21.38 -14.75
N GLY A 523 -34.37 -20.22 -14.57
CA GLY A 523 -34.06 -19.30 -15.67
C GLY A 523 -35.28 -18.56 -16.21
N GLU A 524 -36.34 -18.39 -15.39
CA GLU A 524 -37.64 -17.82 -15.79
C GLU A 524 -37.87 -16.38 -15.31
N SER A 525 -37.01 -15.86 -14.43
CA SER A 525 -37.16 -14.49 -13.93
C SER A 525 -36.80 -13.44 -14.99
N THR A 526 -37.18 -12.19 -14.75
CA THR A 526 -36.86 -11.08 -15.66
C THR A 526 -35.36 -10.95 -15.89
N VAL A 527 -34.54 -11.01 -14.84
CA VAL A 527 -33.08 -10.92 -15.00
C VAL A 527 -32.51 -12.15 -15.74
N CYS A 528 -33.10 -13.34 -15.59
CA CYS A 528 -32.66 -14.52 -16.35
C CYS A 528 -32.87 -14.35 -17.87
N HIS A 529 -33.95 -13.68 -18.29
CA HIS A 529 -34.17 -13.36 -19.70
C HIS A 529 -33.10 -12.40 -20.24
N LEU A 530 -32.74 -11.36 -19.46
CA LEU A 530 -31.67 -10.43 -19.81
C LEU A 530 -30.31 -11.16 -19.84
N ALA A 531 -30.00 -11.93 -18.81
CA ALA A 531 -28.74 -12.65 -18.66
C ALA A 531 -28.55 -13.68 -19.77
N LYS A 532 -29.63 -14.35 -20.21
CA LYS A 532 -29.57 -15.26 -21.36
C LYS A 532 -29.19 -14.55 -22.66
N HIS A 533 -29.70 -13.34 -22.89
CA HIS A 533 -29.30 -12.52 -24.05
C HIS A 533 -27.82 -12.14 -23.95
N GLU A 534 -27.40 -11.72 -22.76
CA GLU A 534 -26.02 -11.34 -22.46
C GLU A 534 -25.11 -12.53 -22.11
N GLY A 535 -25.48 -13.78 -22.36
CA GLY A 535 -24.63 -14.95 -22.04
C GLY A 535 -24.04 -14.93 -20.62
N CYS A 536 -24.78 -14.44 -19.63
CA CYS A 536 -24.37 -14.32 -18.24
C CYS A 536 -24.98 -15.47 -17.41
N GLU A 537 -24.16 -16.14 -16.63
CA GLU A 537 -24.61 -17.18 -15.70
C GLU A 537 -25.29 -16.54 -14.49
N VAL A 538 -26.54 -16.92 -14.19
CA VAL A 538 -27.27 -16.43 -13.02
C VAL A 538 -27.27 -17.50 -11.94
N ILE A 539 -26.74 -17.16 -10.76
CA ILE A 539 -26.69 -18.03 -9.59
C ILE A 539 -27.50 -17.40 -8.45
N PRO A 540 -28.71 -17.91 -8.17
CA PRO A 540 -29.43 -17.54 -6.96
C PRO A 540 -28.76 -18.17 -5.73
N VAL A 541 -28.57 -17.38 -4.68
CA VAL A 541 -27.90 -17.78 -3.44
C VAL A 541 -28.84 -17.52 -2.26
N ASP A 542 -29.22 -18.57 -1.52
CA ASP A 542 -29.93 -18.39 -0.24
C ASP A 542 -28.95 -17.91 0.82
N VAL A 543 -29.15 -16.68 1.30
CA VAL A 543 -28.41 -16.11 2.45
C VAL A 543 -29.29 -16.00 3.70
N GLY A 544 -30.58 -16.29 3.58
CA GLY A 544 -31.48 -16.37 4.72
C GLY A 544 -32.95 -16.13 4.40
N MET A 545 -33.50 -16.87 3.45
CA MET A 545 -34.93 -16.85 3.13
C MET A 545 -35.76 -17.53 4.24
N ALA A 546 -36.78 -16.83 4.73
CA ALA A 546 -37.61 -17.26 5.85
C ALA A 546 -38.52 -18.44 5.47
N ALA A 547 -39.09 -18.42 4.26
CA ALA A 547 -40.04 -19.42 3.76
C ALA A 547 -39.43 -20.36 2.69
N TYR A 548 -38.15 -20.71 2.83
CA TYR A 548 -37.41 -21.47 1.81
C TYR A 548 -37.38 -22.99 2.04
N THR A 549 -37.63 -23.73 0.97
CA THR A 549 -37.41 -25.17 0.85
C THR A 549 -36.28 -25.41 -0.16
N PRO A 550 -35.22 -26.17 0.18
CA PRO A 550 -34.09 -26.44 -0.71
C PRO A 550 -34.50 -26.88 -2.12
N ARG A 551 -33.93 -26.25 -3.15
CA ARG A 551 -34.11 -26.63 -4.56
C ARG A 551 -32.79 -26.71 -5.29
N GLU A 552 -32.74 -27.57 -6.30
CA GLU A 552 -31.63 -27.59 -7.26
C GLU A 552 -31.51 -26.23 -7.95
N GLY A 553 -30.27 -25.78 -8.18
CA GLY A 553 -29.97 -24.49 -8.80
C GLY A 553 -29.88 -23.30 -7.84
N ILE A 554 -30.21 -23.46 -6.55
CA ILE A 554 -30.02 -22.42 -5.52
C ILE A 554 -28.88 -22.84 -4.60
N TRP A 555 -27.87 -21.98 -4.45
CA TRP A 555 -26.73 -22.26 -3.57
C TRP A 555 -27.07 -21.90 -2.13
N ASP A 556 -26.73 -22.77 -1.18
CA ASP A 556 -27.03 -22.60 0.24
C ASP A 556 -25.86 -21.96 0.98
N TYR A 557 -26.05 -20.70 1.38
CA TYR A 557 -25.15 -19.92 2.23
C TYR A 557 -25.95 -19.29 3.39
N SER A 558 -27.00 -19.99 3.85
CA SER A 558 -28.00 -19.44 4.76
C SER A 558 -27.41 -19.06 6.13
N LEU A 559 -27.67 -17.83 6.56
CA LEU A 559 -27.26 -17.29 7.86
C LEU A 559 -28.38 -17.39 8.92
N GLY A 560 -29.58 -17.80 8.51
CA GLY A 560 -30.78 -17.87 9.35
C GLY A 560 -32.07 -17.84 8.54
N ARG A 561 -33.21 -17.72 9.22
CA ARG A 561 -34.54 -17.60 8.59
C ARG A 561 -35.03 -16.16 8.68
N GLY A 562 -34.50 -15.33 7.78
CA GLY A 562 -34.67 -13.89 7.79
C GLY A 562 -33.92 -13.20 8.93
N THR A 563 -33.63 -11.91 8.73
CA THR A 563 -33.06 -11.08 9.81
C THR A 563 -34.08 -10.83 10.91
N LYS A 564 -33.61 -10.36 12.06
CA LYS A 564 -34.49 -9.84 13.12
C LYS A 564 -35.14 -8.53 12.69
N ASN A 565 -36.22 -8.17 13.37
CA ASN A 565 -36.88 -6.90 13.15
C ASN A 565 -36.06 -5.77 13.77
N PHE A 566 -35.34 -5.04 12.93
CA PHE A 566 -34.43 -3.99 13.38
C PHE A 566 -35.14 -2.81 14.06
N ARG A 567 -36.48 -2.71 13.97
CA ARG A 567 -37.22 -1.74 14.78
C ARG A 567 -36.95 -1.97 16.27
N TRP A 568 -36.78 -3.21 16.73
CA TRP A 568 -36.77 -3.54 18.16
C TRP A 568 -35.42 -4.04 18.69
N GLU A 569 -34.67 -4.78 17.88
CA GLU A 569 -33.39 -5.39 18.23
C GLU A 569 -32.39 -5.24 17.07
N ALA A 570 -31.16 -5.73 17.20
CA ALA A 570 -30.21 -5.72 16.08
C ALA A 570 -30.67 -6.69 14.98
N ALA A 571 -30.57 -6.30 13.71
CA ALA A 571 -30.97 -7.15 12.56
C ALA A 571 -30.25 -8.50 12.54
N MET A 572 -28.96 -8.51 12.91
CA MET A 572 -28.08 -9.67 12.87
C MET A 572 -27.26 -9.80 14.17
N THR A 573 -26.70 -10.97 14.40
CA THR A 573 -25.62 -11.16 15.39
C THR A 573 -24.25 -10.89 14.75
N TRP A 574 -23.23 -10.65 15.57
CA TRP A 574 -21.85 -10.53 15.09
C TRP A 574 -21.42 -11.81 14.34
N ASP A 575 -21.64 -13.00 14.90
CA ASP A 575 -21.32 -14.26 14.20
C ASP A 575 -21.92 -14.35 12.79
N GLN A 576 -23.17 -13.91 12.62
CA GLN A 576 -23.83 -13.89 11.31
C GLN A 576 -23.16 -12.92 10.33
N VAL A 577 -22.71 -11.75 10.80
CA VAL A 577 -21.95 -10.81 9.97
C VAL A 577 -20.62 -11.41 9.51
N LEU A 578 -19.82 -12.01 10.41
CA LEU A 578 -18.53 -12.63 10.03
C LEU A 578 -18.74 -13.71 8.98
N ARG A 579 -19.76 -14.54 9.20
CA ARG A 579 -20.12 -15.61 8.27
C ARG A 579 -20.62 -15.04 6.95
N ALA A 580 -21.37 -13.95 6.94
CA ALA A 580 -21.76 -13.26 5.70
C ALA A 580 -20.54 -12.79 4.90
N PHE A 581 -19.55 -12.19 5.57
CA PHE A 581 -18.30 -11.77 4.93
C PHE A 581 -17.52 -12.95 4.37
N SER A 582 -17.39 -14.02 5.15
CA SER A 582 -16.72 -15.25 4.74
C SER A 582 -17.43 -15.92 3.55
N ASN A 583 -18.76 -15.99 3.58
CA ASN A 583 -19.57 -16.51 2.49
C ASN A 583 -19.35 -15.70 1.20
N GLY A 584 -19.32 -14.36 1.31
CA GLY A 584 -19.07 -13.50 0.16
C GLY A 584 -17.68 -13.70 -0.45
N GLU A 585 -16.64 -13.83 0.38
CA GLU A 585 -15.28 -14.16 -0.08
C GLU A 585 -15.22 -15.52 -0.77
N GLU A 586 -15.89 -16.54 -0.21
CA GLU A 586 -15.97 -17.88 -0.81
C GLU A 586 -16.65 -17.86 -2.19
N LEU A 587 -17.71 -17.05 -2.36
CA LEU A 587 -18.37 -16.88 -3.66
C LEU A 587 -17.44 -16.27 -4.72
N VAL A 588 -16.54 -15.37 -4.34
CA VAL A 588 -15.52 -14.80 -5.24
C VAL A 588 -14.48 -15.85 -5.61
N LEU A 589 -13.95 -16.57 -4.62
CA LEU A 589 -12.98 -17.64 -4.85
C LEU A 589 -13.53 -18.70 -5.80
N ARG A 590 -14.76 -19.14 -5.57
CA ARG A 590 -15.43 -20.12 -6.43
C ARG A 590 -15.65 -19.61 -7.84
N ALA A 591 -15.98 -18.32 -8.01
CA ALA A 591 -16.06 -17.72 -9.35
C ALA A 591 -14.71 -17.74 -10.07
N LYS A 592 -13.63 -17.44 -9.36
CA LYS A 592 -12.27 -17.49 -9.90
C LYS A 592 -11.86 -18.91 -10.29
N GLU A 593 -12.16 -19.89 -9.44
CA GLU A 593 -11.92 -21.33 -9.71
C GLU A 593 -12.72 -21.83 -10.94
N ASP A 594 -13.93 -21.32 -11.12
CA ASP A 594 -14.77 -21.60 -12.29
C ASP A 594 -14.35 -20.83 -13.55
N GLY A 595 -13.26 -20.04 -13.49
CA GLY A 595 -12.74 -19.26 -14.61
C GLY A 595 -13.65 -18.10 -15.02
N ARG A 596 -14.26 -17.42 -14.04
CA ARG A 596 -15.03 -16.19 -14.24
C ARG A 596 -14.15 -14.99 -13.96
N ASP A 597 -14.08 -14.06 -14.90
CA ASP A 597 -13.23 -12.87 -14.79
C ASP A 597 -13.98 -11.60 -14.35
N VAL A 598 -15.32 -11.64 -14.32
CA VAL A 598 -16.16 -10.50 -13.93
C VAL A 598 -17.39 -10.99 -13.16
N LEU A 599 -17.67 -10.34 -12.04
CA LEU A 599 -18.86 -10.57 -11.23
C LEU A 599 -19.89 -9.47 -11.45
N LEU A 600 -21.16 -9.86 -11.45
CA LEU A 600 -22.31 -8.97 -11.38
C LEU A 600 -23.03 -9.25 -10.07
N LEU A 601 -23.53 -8.21 -9.42
CA LEU A 601 -24.27 -8.33 -8.17
C LEU A 601 -25.75 -8.06 -8.39
N GLY A 602 -26.56 -8.79 -7.64
CA GLY A 602 -27.98 -8.60 -7.54
C GLY A 602 -28.48 -9.10 -6.19
N GLU A 603 -29.72 -8.76 -5.87
CA GLU A 603 -30.38 -9.20 -4.67
C GLU A 603 -31.84 -9.53 -4.95
N MET A 604 -32.44 -10.30 -4.06
CA MET A 604 -33.88 -10.46 -3.97
C MET A 604 -34.27 -10.58 -2.50
N GLY A 605 -35.02 -9.62 -1.97
CA GLY A 605 -35.43 -9.68 -0.57
C GLY A 605 -36.61 -8.78 -0.25
N ILE A 606 -37.70 -9.35 0.25
CA ILE A 606 -38.80 -8.52 0.73
C ILE A 606 -38.36 -7.73 1.97
N GLY A 607 -38.58 -6.42 1.92
CA GLY A 607 -38.23 -5.47 2.98
C GLY A 607 -36.84 -4.84 2.90
N ASN A 608 -35.98 -5.23 1.96
CA ASN A 608 -34.60 -4.72 1.91
C ASN A 608 -34.45 -3.28 1.40
N THR A 609 -35.44 -2.74 0.68
CA THR A 609 -35.45 -1.29 0.40
C THR A 609 -35.64 -0.49 1.70
N THR A 610 -36.25 -1.07 2.75
CA THR A 610 -36.38 -0.45 4.07
C THR A 610 -35.06 -0.52 4.84
N THR A 611 -34.37 -1.67 4.86
CA THR A 611 -33.03 -1.79 5.48
C THR A 611 -32.04 -0.86 4.77
N SER A 612 -32.04 -0.85 3.44
CA SER A 612 -31.18 0.01 2.62
C SER A 612 -31.42 1.50 2.87
N SER A 613 -32.69 1.93 3.00
CA SER A 613 -33.03 3.33 3.33
C SER A 613 -32.55 3.72 4.74
N ALA A 614 -32.70 2.83 5.72
CA ALA A 614 -32.22 3.06 7.08
C ALA A 614 -30.69 3.20 7.13
N MET A 615 -29.98 2.31 6.44
CA MET A 615 -28.53 2.36 6.34
C MET A 615 -28.04 3.59 5.57
N ALA A 616 -28.66 3.91 4.43
CA ALA A 616 -28.31 5.08 3.62
C ALA A 616 -28.48 6.39 4.40
N SER A 617 -29.56 6.53 5.19
CA SER A 617 -29.77 7.70 6.05
C SER A 617 -28.60 7.93 7.00
N VAL A 618 -28.14 6.87 7.68
CA VAL A 618 -27.06 6.96 8.65
C VAL A 618 -25.70 7.17 7.98
N LEU A 619 -25.40 6.43 6.91
CA LEU A 619 -24.10 6.49 6.22
C LEU A 619 -23.88 7.80 5.45
N LEU A 620 -24.95 8.37 4.89
CA LEU A 620 -24.91 9.64 4.16
C LEU A 620 -25.18 10.85 5.07
N GLU A 621 -25.53 10.62 6.34
CA GLU A 621 -25.95 11.67 7.29
C GLU A 621 -27.12 12.52 6.76
N MET A 622 -28.12 11.85 6.17
CA MET A 622 -29.28 12.48 5.53
C MET A 622 -30.60 12.14 6.24
N PRO A 623 -31.60 13.04 6.21
CA PRO A 623 -32.93 12.75 6.74
C PRO A 623 -33.55 11.51 6.08
N VAL A 624 -34.27 10.71 6.88
CA VAL A 624 -34.91 9.47 6.42
C VAL A 624 -35.89 9.73 5.27
N GLU A 625 -36.60 10.85 5.33
CA GLU A 625 -37.57 11.30 4.33
C GLU A 625 -36.94 11.54 2.95
N GLU A 626 -35.67 11.92 2.91
CA GLU A 626 -34.96 12.24 1.66
C GLU A 626 -34.37 11.00 0.98
N VAL A 627 -34.13 9.93 1.73
CA VAL A 627 -33.49 8.70 1.23
C VAL A 627 -34.46 7.54 1.04
N THR A 628 -35.69 7.64 1.57
CA THR A 628 -36.67 6.54 1.56
C THR A 628 -37.62 6.64 0.37
N GLY A 629 -37.54 5.68 -0.55
CA GLY A 629 -38.49 5.54 -1.66
C GLY A 629 -39.62 4.54 -1.41
N ARG A 630 -40.49 4.42 -2.42
CA ARG A 630 -41.68 3.55 -2.41
C ARG A 630 -41.34 2.07 -2.56
N GLY A 631 -40.11 1.71 -2.93
CA GLY A 631 -39.75 0.33 -3.27
C GLY A 631 -40.67 -0.23 -4.35
N ALA A 632 -41.18 -1.45 -4.12
CA ALA A 632 -42.16 -2.12 -4.98
C ALA A 632 -43.59 -1.50 -4.92
N GLY A 633 -43.70 -0.16 -5.00
CA GLY A 633 -44.95 0.54 -5.33
C GLY A 633 -45.82 1.01 -4.16
N LEU A 634 -45.30 1.20 -2.94
CA LEU A 634 -46.09 1.62 -1.75
C LEU A 634 -46.99 2.86 -1.97
N SER A 635 -48.16 2.86 -1.31
CA SER A 635 -49.03 4.03 -1.19
C SER A 635 -48.38 5.15 -0.35
N ASP A 636 -48.94 6.35 -0.36
CA ASP A 636 -48.46 7.48 0.45
C ASP A 636 -48.47 7.15 1.95
N GLU A 637 -49.54 6.53 2.43
CA GLU A 637 -49.65 6.05 3.81
C GLU A 637 -48.60 4.97 4.13
N GLY A 638 -48.35 4.06 3.18
CA GLY A 638 -47.32 3.03 3.30
C GLY A 638 -45.92 3.62 3.39
N LEU A 639 -45.62 4.63 2.57
CA LEU A 639 -44.36 5.35 2.59
C LEU A 639 -44.15 6.10 3.92
N GLN A 640 -45.17 6.79 4.42
CA GLN A 640 -45.09 7.49 5.71
C GLN A 640 -44.87 6.50 6.87
N ARG A 641 -45.54 5.34 6.83
CA ARG A 641 -45.27 4.27 7.81
C ARG A 641 -43.83 3.78 7.73
N LYS A 642 -43.32 3.53 6.53
CA LYS A 642 -41.93 3.09 6.29
C LYS A 642 -40.93 4.10 6.86
N ILE A 643 -41.09 5.39 6.57
CA ILE A 643 -40.27 6.48 7.10
C ILE A 643 -40.30 6.48 8.64
N HIS A 644 -41.49 6.44 9.23
CA HIS A 644 -41.65 6.47 10.69
C HIS A 644 -40.98 5.28 11.38
N VAL A 645 -41.13 4.08 10.82
CA VAL A 645 -40.49 2.86 11.33
C VAL A 645 -38.95 2.98 11.30
N ILE A 646 -38.40 3.50 10.21
CA ILE A 646 -36.95 3.72 10.08
C ILE A 646 -36.47 4.76 11.12
N GLN A 647 -37.17 5.87 11.26
CA GLN A 647 -36.83 6.92 12.23
C GLN A 647 -36.79 6.39 13.67
N GLU A 648 -37.79 5.62 14.07
CA GLU A 648 -37.81 5.01 15.41
C GLU A 648 -36.66 4.01 15.62
N ALA A 649 -36.33 3.23 14.60
CA ALA A 649 -35.23 2.28 14.68
C ALA A 649 -33.88 3.00 14.84
N ILE A 650 -33.61 4.02 14.02
CA ILE A 650 -32.39 4.84 14.11
C ILE A 650 -32.32 5.53 15.48
N ALA A 651 -33.42 6.10 15.97
CA ALA A 651 -33.47 6.74 17.28
C ALA A 651 -33.19 5.76 18.42
N ARG A 652 -33.73 4.53 18.35
CA ARG A 652 -33.50 3.48 19.35
C ARG A 652 -32.03 3.04 19.38
N HIS A 653 -31.44 2.81 18.21
CA HIS A 653 -30.10 2.25 18.09
C HIS A 653 -29.00 3.31 18.03
N GLY A 654 -29.32 4.61 17.97
CA GLY A 654 -28.36 5.67 17.64
C GLY A 654 -27.08 5.70 18.48
N HIS A 655 -27.14 5.28 19.75
CA HIS A 655 -25.95 5.17 20.61
C HIS A 655 -24.98 4.05 20.20
N ALA A 656 -25.46 3.05 19.45
CA ALA A 656 -24.70 1.93 18.96
C ALA A 656 -24.21 2.13 17.51
N LEU A 657 -24.82 3.02 16.71
CA LEU A 657 -24.49 3.22 15.29
C LEU A 657 -23.25 4.11 15.09
N THR A 658 -22.09 3.67 15.59
CA THR A 658 -20.89 4.52 15.64
C THR A 658 -19.97 4.40 14.41
N ASN A 659 -20.07 3.29 13.69
CA ASN A 659 -19.25 3.00 12.51
C ASN A 659 -20.06 2.17 11.49
N PRO A 660 -19.55 1.97 10.26
CA PRO A 660 -20.26 1.23 9.21
C PRO A 660 -20.61 -0.22 9.59
N MET A 661 -19.80 -0.85 10.46
CA MET A 661 -20.08 -2.21 10.95
C MET A 661 -21.28 -2.22 11.87
N ASP A 662 -21.38 -1.25 12.77
CA ASP A 662 -22.57 -1.14 13.62
C ASP A 662 -23.82 -0.88 12.78
N VAL A 663 -23.73 -0.02 11.76
CA VAL A 663 -24.85 0.26 10.85
C VAL A 663 -25.34 -1.02 10.16
N LEU A 664 -24.43 -1.81 9.61
CA LEU A 664 -24.78 -3.07 8.97
C LEU A 664 -25.34 -4.10 9.98
N LEU A 665 -24.73 -4.23 11.17
CA LEU A 665 -25.18 -5.16 12.21
C LEU A 665 -26.61 -4.86 12.70
N PHE A 666 -26.90 -3.58 12.96
CA PHE A 666 -28.15 -3.18 13.57
C PHE A 666 -29.27 -2.96 12.57
N LEU A 667 -28.98 -2.39 11.39
CA LEU A 667 -30.00 -1.95 10.42
C LEU A 667 -30.00 -2.73 9.10
N GLY A 668 -29.02 -3.62 8.88
CA GLY A 668 -28.81 -4.30 7.61
C GLY A 668 -29.63 -5.56 7.36
N GLY A 669 -29.26 -6.26 6.29
CA GLY A 669 -29.82 -7.52 5.83
C GLY A 669 -28.72 -8.56 5.58
N PHE A 670 -29.08 -9.85 5.56
CA PHE A 670 -28.13 -10.92 5.20
C PHE A 670 -27.63 -10.80 3.75
N ASP A 671 -28.49 -10.31 2.85
CA ASP A 671 -28.17 -9.93 1.48
C ASP A 671 -27.07 -8.86 1.45
N ILE A 672 -27.30 -7.71 2.10
CA ILE A 672 -26.35 -6.60 2.15
C ILE A 672 -25.02 -7.04 2.79
N ALA A 673 -25.06 -7.79 3.90
CA ALA A 673 -23.84 -8.25 4.58
C ALA A 673 -23.02 -9.20 3.69
N THR A 674 -23.68 -10.09 2.94
CA THR A 674 -22.97 -11.00 2.03
C THR A 674 -22.46 -10.27 0.79
N LEU A 675 -23.19 -9.26 0.27
CA LEU A 675 -22.69 -8.37 -0.80
C LEU A 675 -21.42 -7.63 -0.36
N VAL A 676 -21.37 -7.12 0.87
CA VAL A 676 -20.15 -6.53 1.45
C VAL A 676 -19.00 -7.55 1.48
N GLY A 677 -19.30 -8.80 1.85
CA GLY A 677 -18.34 -9.91 1.79
C GLY A 677 -17.79 -10.16 0.39
N ILE A 678 -18.65 -10.15 -0.64
CA ILE A 678 -18.24 -10.31 -2.04
C ILE A 678 -17.31 -9.16 -2.44
N LEU A 679 -17.61 -7.93 -2.04
CA LEU A 679 -16.77 -6.77 -2.37
C LEU A 679 -15.39 -6.82 -1.70
N PHE A 680 -15.30 -7.29 -0.44
CA PHE A 680 -14.00 -7.55 0.20
C PHE A 680 -13.23 -8.68 -0.49
N GLY A 681 -13.90 -9.78 -0.81
CA GLY A 681 -13.29 -10.87 -1.57
C GLY A 681 -12.80 -10.43 -2.94
N ALA A 682 -13.56 -9.57 -3.62
CA ALA A 682 -13.23 -9.04 -4.93
C ALA A 682 -11.98 -8.14 -4.90
N GLU A 683 -11.88 -7.25 -3.90
CA GLU A 683 -10.67 -6.44 -3.68
C GLU A 683 -9.45 -7.32 -3.41
N LYS A 684 -9.58 -8.30 -2.50
CA LYS A 684 -8.51 -9.24 -2.16
C LYS A 684 -8.06 -10.13 -3.32
N HIS A 685 -8.97 -10.47 -4.23
CA HIS A 685 -8.72 -11.42 -5.32
C HIS A 685 -8.63 -10.79 -6.71
N HIS A 686 -8.58 -9.46 -6.80
CA HIS A 686 -8.39 -8.72 -8.04
C HIS A 686 -9.51 -8.96 -9.07
N MET A 687 -10.76 -8.98 -8.60
CA MET A 687 -11.94 -9.31 -9.41
C MET A 687 -12.81 -8.06 -9.65
N PRO A 688 -13.06 -7.63 -10.89
CA PRO A 688 -14.02 -6.57 -11.19
C PRO A 688 -15.45 -6.97 -10.84
N VAL A 689 -16.19 -6.03 -10.23
CA VAL A 689 -17.57 -6.24 -9.79
C VAL A 689 -18.48 -5.13 -10.33
N ILE A 690 -19.49 -5.51 -11.11
CA ILE A 690 -20.53 -4.60 -11.61
C ILE A 690 -21.68 -4.56 -10.61
N LEU A 691 -21.98 -3.37 -10.09
CA LEU A 691 -23.13 -3.14 -9.21
C LEU A 691 -24.44 -3.17 -9.99
N ASP A 692 -25.56 -3.29 -9.28
CA ASP A 692 -26.91 -3.13 -9.83
C ASP A 692 -27.49 -1.77 -9.48
N GLY A 693 -28.30 -1.69 -8.42
CA GLY A 693 -28.94 -0.45 -7.99
C GLY A 693 -28.87 -0.27 -6.48
N PHE A 694 -29.90 0.36 -5.93
CA PHE A 694 -29.90 0.91 -4.57
C PHE A 694 -29.30 0.00 -3.48
N ILE A 695 -29.69 -1.28 -3.44
CA ILE A 695 -29.23 -2.20 -2.39
C ILE A 695 -27.73 -2.51 -2.56
N THR A 696 -27.27 -2.78 -3.79
CA THR A 696 -25.85 -3.01 -4.07
C THR A 696 -25.02 -1.74 -3.87
N ASP A 697 -25.58 -0.56 -4.12
CA ASP A 697 -24.93 0.73 -3.88
C ASP A 697 -24.75 1.00 -2.38
N VAL A 698 -25.74 0.63 -1.55
CA VAL A 698 -25.63 0.70 -0.08
C VAL A 698 -24.57 -0.29 0.42
N ALA A 699 -24.56 -1.53 -0.09
CA ALA A 699 -23.52 -2.50 0.25
C ALA A 699 -22.12 -1.99 -0.14
N ALA A 700 -21.99 -1.40 -1.32
CA ALA A 700 -20.76 -0.75 -1.77
C ALA A 700 -20.30 0.36 -0.84
N LEU A 701 -21.20 1.25 -0.40
CA LEU A 701 -20.85 2.34 0.50
C LEU A 701 -20.40 1.83 1.87
N VAL A 702 -21.06 0.80 2.41
CA VAL A 702 -20.64 0.14 3.65
C VAL A 702 -19.22 -0.41 3.49
N ALA A 703 -18.98 -1.19 2.43
CA ALA A 703 -17.70 -1.81 2.17
C ALA A 703 -16.59 -0.75 2.00
N CYS A 704 -16.83 0.32 1.23
CA CYS A 704 -15.87 1.40 1.03
C CYS A 704 -15.59 2.21 2.30
N ARG A 705 -16.59 2.41 3.17
CA ARG A 705 -16.39 3.08 4.46
C ARG A 705 -15.61 2.22 5.47
N MET A 706 -15.67 0.90 5.33
CA MET A 706 -14.83 -0.04 6.11
C MET A 706 -13.42 -0.17 5.53
N ASN A 707 -13.32 -0.29 4.20
CA ASN A 707 -12.09 -0.42 3.44
C ASN A 707 -12.18 0.42 2.15
N PRO A 708 -11.59 1.63 2.11
CA PRO A 708 -11.63 2.50 0.93
C PRO A 708 -11.11 1.87 -0.37
N ASP A 709 -10.22 0.87 -0.28
CA ASP A 709 -9.62 0.23 -1.46
C ASP A 709 -10.65 -0.61 -2.25
N VAL A 710 -11.76 -1.00 -1.61
CA VAL A 710 -12.88 -1.69 -2.27
C VAL A 710 -13.44 -0.87 -3.44
N ALA A 711 -13.39 0.46 -3.37
CA ALA A 711 -13.85 1.33 -4.46
C ALA A 711 -13.13 1.05 -5.80
N ARG A 712 -11.90 0.49 -5.76
CA ARG A 712 -11.09 0.20 -6.95
C ARG A 712 -11.65 -0.95 -7.78
N VAL A 713 -12.31 -1.94 -7.15
CA VAL A 713 -12.86 -3.11 -7.86
C VAL A 713 -14.29 -2.90 -8.36
N ILE A 714 -14.91 -1.77 -8.00
CA ILE A 714 -16.30 -1.48 -8.33
C ILE A 714 -16.43 -0.83 -9.71
N LEU A 715 -17.35 -1.39 -10.49
CA LEU A 715 -17.79 -0.92 -11.80
C LEU A 715 -19.27 -0.47 -11.71
N PRO A 716 -19.61 0.76 -12.15
CA PRO A 716 -20.98 1.26 -12.10
C PRO A 716 -21.88 0.61 -13.16
N SER A 717 -23.18 0.57 -12.90
CA SER A 717 -24.19 0.20 -13.92
C SER A 717 -25.19 1.32 -14.16
N HIS A 718 -26.25 1.42 -13.36
CA HIS A 718 -27.35 2.35 -13.58
C HIS A 718 -27.64 3.20 -12.35
N LEU A 719 -28.24 4.37 -12.60
CA LEU A 719 -28.84 5.17 -11.55
C LEU A 719 -30.26 4.66 -11.29
N SER A 720 -30.46 3.97 -10.17
CA SER A 720 -31.81 3.55 -9.74
C SER A 720 -32.68 4.75 -9.38
N MET A 721 -34.01 4.59 -9.54
CA MET A 721 -35.02 5.58 -9.16
C MET A 721 -35.21 5.77 -7.65
N GLU A 722 -34.54 4.96 -6.81
CA GLU A 722 -34.60 5.16 -5.36
C GLU A 722 -33.93 6.49 -4.96
N PRO A 723 -34.55 7.30 -4.06
CA PRO A 723 -34.14 8.69 -3.81
C PRO A 723 -32.67 8.89 -3.42
N ALA A 724 -32.09 7.94 -2.68
CA ALA A 724 -30.71 8.04 -2.21
C ALA A 724 -29.65 7.74 -3.27
N CYS A 725 -29.98 7.12 -4.41
CA CYS A 725 -28.97 6.57 -5.34
C CYS A 725 -28.01 7.62 -5.87
N LYS A 726 -28.49 8.83 -6.18
CA LYS A 726 -27.61 9.91 -6.63
C LYS A 726 -26.56 10.27 -5.57
N LYS A 727 -26.97 10.33 -4.31
CA LYS A 727 -26.08 10.64 -3.17
C LYS A 727 -25.14 9.49 -2.85
N LEU A 728 -25.57 8.25 -3.04
CA LEU A 728 -24.69 7.07 -2.95
C LEU A 728 -23.58 7.12 -4.00
N TYR A 729 -23.91 7.41 -5.27
CA TYR A 729 -22.92 7.55 -6.34
C TYR A 729 -21.93 8.69 -6.07
N GLU A 730 -22.43 9.86 -5.60
CA GLU A 730 -21.57 10.97 -5.17
C GLU A 730 -20.62 10.54 -4.04
N ALA A 731 -21.11 9.82 -3.03
CA ALA A 731 -20.31 9.34 -1.90
C ALA A 731 -19.30 8.24 -2.29
N LEU A 732 -19.62 7.44 -3.31
CA LEU A 732 -18.74 6.40 -3.86
C LEU A 732 -17.71 6.95 -4.85
N GLY A 733 -17.84 8.22 -5.27
CA GLY A 733 -17.01 8.79 -6.34
C GLY A 733 -17.23 8.09 -7.68
N LEU A 734 -18.45 7.60 -7.93
CA LEU A 734 -18.85 6.91 -9.14
C LEU A 734 -19.82 7.77 -9.95
N GLU A 735 -19.92 7.45 -11.23
CA GLU A 735 -20.96 7.98 -12.10
C GLU A 735 -21.73 6.82 -12.76
N PRO A 736 -23.06 6.90 -12.92
CA PRO A 736 -23.85 5.84 -13.55
C PRO A 736 -23.60 5.77 -15.07
N LEU A 737 -23.70 4.59 -15.68
CA LEU A 737 -23.68 4.41 -17.14
C LEU A 737 -25.08 4.56 -17.76
N ILE A 738 -26.11 4.11 -17.05
CA ILE A 738 -27.49 4.07 -17.53
C ILE A 738 -28.38 4.92 -16.63
N THR A 739 -29.14 5.84 -17.22
CA THR A 739 -30.17 6.66 -16.54
C THR A 739 -31.53 6.41 -17.19
N ALA A 740 -32.12 5.25 -16.91
CA ALA A 740 -33.33 4.74 -17.57
C ALA A 740 -34.49 4.49 -16.60
N ASP A 741 -34.50 5.18 -15.46
CA ASP A 741 -35.52 5.12 -14.43
C ASP A 741 -35.81 3.69 -13.89
N MET A 742 -34.80 2.81 -13.93
CA MET A 742 -34.89 1.42 -13.49
C MET A 742 -34.92 1.31 -11.95
N HIS A 743 -35.63 0.31 -11.44
CA HIS A 743 -35.75 0.02 -10.00
C HIS A 743 -36.25 -1.42 -9.74
N LEU A 744 -35.92 -2.35 -10.64
CA LEU A 744 -36.33 -3.75 -10.53
C LEU A 744 -35.53 -4.53 -9.47
N GLY A 745 -34.21 -4.29 -9.40
CA GLY A 745 -33.29 -5.12 -8.63
C GLY A 745 -32.85 -6.38 -9.39
N GLU A 746 -32.58 -7.46 -8.66
CA GLU A 746 -32.15 -8.78 -9.16
C GLU A 746 -30.84 -8.80 -9.95
N GLY A 747 -30.11 -7.69 -10.09
CA GLY A 747 -28.94 -7.59 -10.97
C GLY A 747 -29.26 -7.14 -12.39
N SER A 748 -30.49 -6.68 -12.65
CA SER A 748 -30.95 -6.31 -13.99
C SER A 748 -30.15 -5.16 -14.61
N GLY A 749 -29.81 -4.13 -13.84
CA GLY A 749 -28.96 -3.04 -14.27
C GLY A 749 -27.52 -3.47 -14.52
N ALA A 750 -26.98 -4.35 -13.67
CA ALA A 750 -25.65 -4.94 -13.86
C ALA A 750 -25.55 -5.70 -15.20
N VAL A 751 -26.55 -6.52 -15.52
CA VAL A 751 -26.62 -7.27 -16.78
C VAL A 751 -26.79 -6.33 -17.98
N MET A 752 -27.57 -5.25 -17.87
CA MET A 752 -27.70 -4.27 -18.95
C MET A 752 -26.38 -3.51 -19.18
N ALA A 753 -25.66 -3.15 -18.12
CA ALA A 753 -24.37 -2.49 -18.23
C ALA A 753 -23.28 -3.39 -18.82
N LEU A 754 -23.32 -4.71 -18.54
CA LEU A 754 -22.40 -5.70 -19.12
C LEU A 754 -22.33 -5.62 -20.65
N GLY A 755 -23.46 -5.37 -21.33
CA GLY A 755 -23.48 -5.19 -22.79
C GLY A 755 -22.63 -3.99 -23.26
N LEU A 756 -22.60 -2.89 -22.48
CA LEU A 756 -21.75 -1.73 -22.76
C LEU A 756 -20.27 -2.06 -22.56
N TYR A 757 -19.92 -2.75 -21.46
CA TYR A 757 -18.55 -3.20 -21.20
C TYR A 757 -18.02 -4.11 -22.30
N ARG A 758 -18.82 -5.08 -22.73
CA ARG A 758 -18.45 -6.00 -23.83
C ARG A 758 -18.26 -5.27 -25.15
N THR A 759 -19.16 -4.33 -25.47
CA THR A 759 -19.04 -3.55 -26.70
C THR A 759 -17.76 -2.71 -26.69
N ALA A 760 -17.41 -2.11 -25.55
CA ALA A 760 -16.14 -1.40 -25.40
C ALA A 760 -14.94 -2.34 -25.55
N MET A 761 -14.95 -3.51 -24.89
CA MET A 761 -13.87 -4.50 -25.00
C MET A 761 -13.71 -5.05 -26.43
N GLU A 762 -14.79 -5.25 -27.17
CA GLU A 762 -14.71 -5.66 -28.58
C GLU A 762 -13.95 -4.62 -29.41
N VAL A 763 -14.25 -3.33 -29.21
CA VAL A 763 -13.48 -2.26 -29.88
C VAL A 763 -12.02 -2.24 -29.39
N TYR A 764 -11.80 -2.48 -28.10
CA TYR A 764 -10.47 -2.49 -27.48
C TYR A 764 -9.54 -3.57 -28.07
N HIS A 765 -10.07 -4.76 -28.35
CA HIS A 765 -9.29 -5.88 -28.89
C HIS A 765 -9.23 -5.88 -30.42
N SER A 766 -10.33 -5.56 -31.09
CA SER A 766 -10.47 -5.72 -32.54
C SER A 766 -10.20 -4.42 -33.33
N GLY A 767 -9.99 -3.30 -32.63
CA GLY A 767 -9.70 -2.01 -33.25
C GLY A 767 -8.38 -2.02 -34.03
N HIS A 768 -8.37 -1.40 -35.22
CA HIS A 768 -7.14 -1.19 -35.97
C HIS A 768 -6.35 -0.04 -35.35
N THR A 769 -5.02 -0.14 -35.33
CA THR A 769 -4.14 0.94 -34.88
C THR A 769 -3.86 1.94 -36.01
N PHE A 770 -3.44 3.16 -35.64
CA PHE A 770 -2.95 4.15 -36.62
C PHE A 770 -1.82 3.58 -37.49
N GLU A 771 -0.90 2.83 -36.89
CA GLU A 771 0.22 2.18 -37.59
C GLU A 771 -0.26 1.17 -38.63
N GLN A 772 -1.21 0.30 -38.29
CA GLN A 772 -1.78 -0.68 -39.22
C GLN A 772 -2.46 -0.03 -40.42
N LEU A 773 -3.04 1.16 -40.24
CA LEU A 773 -3.69 1.92 -41.31
C LEU A 773 -2.74 2.85 -42.07
N GLY A 774 -1.49 3.01 -41.63
CA GLY A 774 -0.52 3.90 -42.25
C GLY A 774 -0.89 5.39 -42.17
N ILE A 775 -1.61 5.78 -41.11
CA ILE A 775 -2.00 7.17 -40.84
C ILE A 775 -1.29 7.68 -39.58
N ASP A 776 -1.04 8.99 -39.52
CA ASP A 776 -0.40 9.60 -38.36
C ASP A 776 -1.32 9.53 -37.13
N ALA A 777 -0.74 9.16 -35.99
CA ALA A 777 -1.46 9.14 -34.72
C ALA A 777 -1.85 10.56 -34.28
N TYR A 778 -3.01 10.68 -33.62
CA TYR A 778 -3.40 11.95 -33.02
C TYR A 778 -2.43 12.36 -31.93
N THR A 779 -2.13 13.65 -31.87
CA THR A 779 -1.37 14.27 -30.79
C THR A 779 -2.32 14.98 -29.84
N ILE A 780 -2.12 14.80 -28.53
CA ILE A 780 -2.86 15.55 -27.50
C ILE A 780 -2.59 17.05 -27.69
N GLN A 781 -3.65 17.84 -27.86
CA GLN A 781 -3.59 19.30 -27.91
C GLN A 781 -3.73 19.83 -26.47
N LYS A 782 -2.90 20.81 -26.08
CA LYS A 782 -2.93 21.44 -24.76
C LYS A 782 -4.00 22.51 -24.62
#